data_AF-A0A812ND66-F1
#
_entry.id   AF-A0A812ND66-F1
#
_cell.length_a   1.000
_cell.length_b   1.000
_cell.length_c   1.000
_cell.angle_alpha   90.00
_cell.angle_beta   90.00
_cell.angle_gamma   90.00
#
_symmetry.space_group_name_H-M   'P 1'
#
loop_
_entity.id
_entity.type
_entity.pdbx_description
1 polymer ?
#
loop_
_entity_poly.entity_id
_entity_poly.type
_entity_poly.pdbx_seq_one_letter_code
_entity_poly.pdbx_strand_id
1 'polypeptide(L)'
;MSDQPEQPGFETATSNREIRERWKLPADADAASMPLEKLNPGNGDWFERNKALGVFDRLRAEDPVHLTEDSQFGPYWSMTKYDDVKYVDTHQHLFSSDIMNGGIRLGGRPMAEPPDAMFHLPMFIMADQPVHDEQRKVVAPMFTPTRLAALGELIRQRAGDILDEVPRGESFNWVREVSVELTGRMLATLFDVPQEDRHLLIHWSDTVERIGDPDYFETPAEGFNEIWKCFEYFNEVWQTRKSASEPGEDLISFLAHGESTKNMSPNEFLGNVLLLIVGGNDTTRNSITGGVQALNMFPQEYDKLRDNPGLIPNMVPEIIRWQSPVAHMCRTAMEDVEIRGKQIKKWDKVAIWYASGNRDEERITDPNTLLIDRPHARQHLSFGYGIHRCLGNRLAEMQLMILWEEIMKRFSAVEVVGDAKYLNSSFIRGITDLPKRVIQRLRITVVDVFAEKPLAGNQLAVVLGAADLSDDQMQLIAREMNFSETTFVLREAADEAQVRIFTPASELPFAGHPTLGTAWVLTAGQRPITLDLAGGRVPVDFVDGVAWMTPPSVEFKDPVSTGDAAALLGLLESDLHPDFTVATAVVGPGFLLVPVKDLATLKVARFNIDKLHEMIKLGRLDKAVNGIFAFSSEPYDNTADYAARMFFEAGDAREDPATGSANACFAAYLKAAGRNASVSGSASVVVDQGVEMSRPSRLYLDLSEPLRVGGKVQPVLEGVITV
;
A
#
# COMPACT_ATOMS: atom_id res chain seq x y z
N MET A 1 -43.92 38.17 -17.63
CA MET A 1 -44.46 37.38 -16.52
C MET A 1 -45.63 36.56 -17.06
N SER A 2 -45.38 35.36 -17.60
CA SER A 2 -46.39 34.29 -17.78
C SER A 2 -45.85 32.98 -18.41
N ASP A 3 -44.53 32.77 -18.57
CA ASP A 3 -43.98 31.53 -19.17
C ASP A 3 -43.23 30.66 -18.13
N GLN A 4 -43.67 30.63 -16.87
CA GLN A 4 -43.24 29.60 -15.93
C GLN A 4 -44.24 28.44 -16.00
N PRO A 5 -43.82 27.20 -16.30
CA PRO A 5 -44.73 26.07 -16.30
C PRO A 5 -45.28 25.82 -14.89
N GLU A 6 -46.61 25.72 -14.76
CA GLU A 6 -47.26 25.25 -13.54
C GLU A 6 -46.77 23.84 -13.20
N GLN A 7 -46.41 23.60 -11.93
CA GLN A 7 -45.99 22.29 -11.47
C GLN A 7 -47.18 21.32 -11.38
N PRO A 8 -47.02 20.04 -11.72
CA PRO A 8 -47.75 19.00 -11.00
C PRO A 8 -47.26 19.07 -9.56
N GLY A 9 -48.15 19.35 -8.60
CA GLY A 9 -47.80 19.32 -7.18
C GLY A 9 -47.07 18.02 -6.86
N PHE A 10 -46.11 18.06 -5.91
CA PHE A 10 -45.59 16.85 -5.31
C PHE A 10 -46.78 15.94 -5.00
N GLU A 11 -46.98 14.88 -5.77
CA GLU A 11 -47.96 13.86 -5.46
C GLU A 11 -47.49 13.26 -4.14
N THR A 12 -48.08 13.73 -3.05
CA THR A 12 -47.81 13.37 -1.66
C THR A 12 -48.20 11.92 -1.33
N ALA A 13 -48.13 11.01 -2.30
CA ALA A 13 -48.58 9.63 -2.17
C ALA A 13 -47.61 8.57 -2.71
N THR A 14 -46.55 8.94 -3.46
CA THR A 14 -45.64 7.91 -4.01
C THR A 14 -44.49 7.61 -3.06
N SER A 15 -44.35 6.35 -2.63
CA SER A 15 -43.28 5.94 -1.74
C SER A 15 -41.94 5.78 -2.46
N ASN A 16 -40.82 5.82 -1.72
CA ASN A 16 -39.49 5.56 -2.29
C ASN A 16 -39.43 4.18 -2.98
N ARG A 17 -40.20 3.21 -2.47
CA ARG A 17 -40.26 1.85 -3.04
C ARG A 17 -40.96 1.86 -4.40
N GLU A 18 -42.07 2.57 -4.51
CA GLU A 18 -42.80 2.72 -5.77
C GLU A 18 -41.95 3.45 -6.83
N ILE A 19 -41.22 4.51 -6.44
CA ILE A 19 -40.26 5.19 -7.33
C ILE A 19 -39.17 4.22 -7.78
N ARG A 20 -38.56 3.48 -6.84
CA ARG A 20 -37.51 2.50 -7.12
C ARG A 20 -37.97 1.44 -8.10
N GLU A 21 -39.17 0.89 -7.90
CA GLU A 21 -39.76 -0.15 -8.76
C GLU A 21 -40.10 0.38 -10.14
N ARG A 22 -40.68 1.59 -10.24
CA ARG A 22 -41.01 2.23 -11.52
C ARG A 22 -39.80 2.44 -12.42
N TRP A 23 -38.66 2.80 -11.84
CA TRP A 23 -37.45 3.16 -12.58
C TRP A 23 -36.37 2.09 -12.56
N LYS A 24 -36.68 0.90 -12.02
CA LYS A 24 -35.73 -0.20 -11.94
C LYS A 24 -35.31 -0.67 -13.33
N LEU A 25 -34.00 -0.81 -13.55
CA LEU A 25 -33.49 -1.38 -14.79
C LEU A 25 -33.63 -2.91 -14.77
N PRO A 26 -33.94 -3.56 -15.91
CA PRO A 26 -33.81 -5.01 -16.05
C PRO A 26 -32.43 -5.50 -15.61
N ALA A 27 -32.33 -6.70 -15.04
CA ALA A 27 -31.05 -7.22 -14.51
C ALA A 27 -29.97 -7.33 -15.61
N ASP A 28 -30.39 -7.65 -16.82
CA ASP A 28 -29.59 -7.78 -18.04
C ASP A 28 -29.42 -6.47 -18.81
N ALA A 29 -29.86 -5.33 -18.25
CA ALA A 29 -29.70 -4.04 -18.91
C ALA A 29 -28.22 -3.76 -19.27
N ASP A 30 -28.04 -3.38 -20.52
CA ASP A 30 -26.75 -3.06 -21.12
C ASP A 30 -26.84 -1.73 -21.88
N ALA A 31 -25.96 -0.80 -21.50
CA ALA A 31 -25.89 0.52 -22.11
C ALA A 31 -25.52 0.44 -23.60
N ALA A 32 -24.82 -0.59 -24.05
CA ALA A 32 -24.40 -0.72 -25.45
C ALA A 32 -25.56 -1.06 -26.40
N SER A 33 -26.61 -1.74 -25.93
CA SER A 33 -27.73 -2.23 -26.75
C SER A 33 -29.02 -1.42 -26.61
N MET A 34 -29.16 -0.64 -25.53
CA MET A 34 -30.33 0.20 -25.29
C MET A 34 -30.49 1.29 -26.37
N PRO A 35 -31.68 1.64 -26.86
CA PRO A 35 -31.82 2.82 -27.73
C PRO A 35 -31.32 4.09 -27.02
N LEU A 36 -30.59 4.98 -27.72
CA LEU A 36 -29.98 6.17 -27.10
C LEU A 36 -31.02 7.03 -26.39
N GLU A 37 -32.19 7.23 -27.00
CA GLU A 37 -33.31 7.99 -26.46
C GLU A 37 -33.94 7.40 -25.20
N LYS A 38 -33.61 6.14 -24.84
CA LYS A 38 -34.03 5.48 -23.60
C LYS A 38 -32.93 5.44 -22.55
N LEU A 39 -31.71 5.88 -22.88
CA LEU A 39 -30.56 5.78 -22.03
C LEU A 39 -30.57 6.91 -20.97
N ASN A 40 -30.99 6.58 -19.76
CA ASN A 40 -31.01 7.53 -18.63
C ASN A 40 -29.72 7.37 -17.79
N PRO A 41 -28.69 8.24 -17.94
CA PRO A 41 -27.47 8.16 -17.14
C PRO A 41 -27.70 8.47 -15.65
N GLY A 42 -28.78 9.17 -15.30
CA GLY A 42 -29.17 9.46 -13.93
C GLY A 42 -29.75 8.28 -13.16
N ASN A 43 -29.99 7.13 -13.78
CA ASN A 43 -30.52 5.96 -13.09
C ASN A 43 -29.48 5.35 -12.13
N GLY A 44 -29.82 5.30 -10.83
CA GLY A 44 -28.94 4.82 -9.77
C GLY A 44 -28.51 3.35 -9.92
N ASP A 45 -29.29 2.52 -10.63
CA ASP A 45 -28.95 1.12 -10.90
C ASP A 45 -27.64 0.96 -11.68
N TRP A 46 -27.32 1.93 -12.55
CA TRP A 46 -26.02 1.93 -13.23
C TRP A 46 -24.85 2.09 -12.24
N PHE A 47 -25.04 2.84 -11.17
CA PHE A 47 -24.01 3.12 -10.17
C PHE A 47 -23.88 1.96 -9.17
N GLU A 48 -25.00 1.46 -8.66
CA GLU A 48 -25.05 0.30 -7.75
C GLU A 48 -24.44 -0.95 -8.39
N ARG A 49 -24.65 -1.14 -9.69
CA ARG A 49 -24.09 -2.26 -10.47
C ARG A 49 -22.70 -1.97 -11.05
N ASN A 50 -22.11 -0.81 -10.73
CA ASN A 50 -20.84 -0.32 -11.25
C ASN A 50 -20.70 -0.37 -12.79
N LYS A 51 -21.80 -0.07 -13.50
CA LYS A 51 -21.91 -0.03 -14.97
C LYS A 51 -22.01 1.41 -15.54
N ALA A 52 -22.11 2.43 -14.69
CA ALA A 52 -22.31 3.82 -15.09
C ALA A 52 -21.26 4.35 -16.07
N LEU A 53 -19.99 3.95 -15.95
CA LEU A 53 -18.95 4.41 -16.90
C LEU A 53 -19.21 3.94 -18.34
N GLY A 54 -19.75 2.74 -18.54
CA GLY A 54 -20.11 2.26 -19.88
C GLY A 54 -21.25 3.05 -20.53
N VAL A 55 -22.19 3.58 -19.73
CA VAL A 55 -23.21 4.52 -20.21
C VAL A 55 -22.54 5.79 -20.74
N PHE A 56 -21.60 6.34 -19.98
CA PHE A 56 -20.90 7.56 -20.35
C PHE A 56 -19.97 7.39 -21.54
N ASP A 57 -19.28 6.25 -21.66
CA ASP A 57 -18.44 5.94 -22.82
C ASP A 57 -19.26 6.02 -24.11
N ARG A 58 -20.46 5.43 -24.08
CA ARG A 58 -21.38 5.49 -25.23
C ARG A 58 -21.88 6.89 -25.52
N LEU A 59 -22.32 7.62 -24.49
CA LEU A 59 -22.81 8.99 -24.67
C LEU A 59 -21.72 9.90 -25.23
N ARG A 60 -20.47 9.81 -24.75
CA ARG A 60 -19.36 10.60 -25.31
C ARG A 60 -19.12 10.29 -26.80
N ALA A 61 -19.26 9.03 -27.20
CA ALA A 61 -19.04 8.61 -28.58
C ALA A 61 -20.19 8.98 -29.54
N GLU A 62 -21.45 8.83 -29.09
CA GLU A 62 -22.62 8.88 -29.98
C GLU A 62 -23.49 10.13 -29.81
N ASP A 63 -23.68 10.64 -28.58
CA ASP A 63 -24.57 11.78 -28.29
C ASP A 63 -24.08 12.56 -27.05
N PRO A 64 -22.98 13.34 -27.14
CA PRO A 64 -22.30 13.88 -25.97
C PRO A 64 -23.08 14.97 -25.22
N VAL A 65 -24.08 15.54 -25.88
CA VAL A 65 -25.08 16.48 -25.35
C VAL A 65 -26.44 15.79 -25.48
N HIS A 66 -26.76 14.97 -24.47
CA HIS A 66 -27.87 14.03 -24.53
C HIS A 66 -29.10 14.55 -23.77
N LEU A 67 -30.28 14.47 -24.36
CA LEU A 67 -31.54 14.77 -23.68
C LEU A 67 -32.17 13.48 -23.15
N THR A 68 -32.29 13.38 -21.83
CA THR A 68 -33.16 12.39 -21.19
C THR A 68 -34.55 13.00 -21.07
N GLU A 69 -35.52 12.57 -21.86
CA GLU A 69 -36.89 13.14 -21.84
C GLU A 69 -37.73 12.65 -20.66
N ASP A 70 -37.59 11.38 -20.27
CA ASP A 70 -38.38 10.74 -19.23
C ASP A 70 -37.48 10.04 -18.20
N SER A 71 -37.55 10.49 -16.95
CA SER A 71 -36.74 9.98 -15.84
C SER A 71 -37.42 10.21 -14.49
N GLN A 72 -36.89 9.57 -13.45
CA GLN A 72 -37.29 9.81 -12.06
C GLN A 72 -37.07 11.25 -11.59
N PHE A 73 -36.34 12.06 -12.37
CA PHE A 73 -36.02 13.44 -12.10
C PHE A 73 -36.72 14.42 -13.07
N GLY A 74 -37.54 13.93 -13.99
CA GLY A 74 -38.03 14.69 -15.13
C GLY A 74 -36.99 14.85 -16.25
N PRO A 75 -37.26 15.71 -17.24
CA PRO A 75 -36.35 15.89 -18.37
C PRO A 75 -35.08 16.65 -17.98
N TYR A 76 -33.94 16.26 -18.53
CA TYR A 76 -32.67 16.97 -18.36
C TYR A 76 -31.66 16.68 -19.47
N TRP A 77 -30.77 17.63 -19.71
CA TRP A 77 -29.62 17.48 -20.60
C TRP A 77 -28.42 16.92 -19.85
N SER A 78 -27.65 16.05 -20.48
CA SER A 78 -26.39 15.48 -19.96
C SER A 78 -25.21 15.98 -20.77
N MET A 79 -24.31 16.73 -20.13
CA MET A 79 -22.99 17.06 -20.68
C MET A 79 -22.02 15.96 -20.29
N THR A 80 -21.43 15.27 -21.27
CA THR A 80 -20.60 14.09 -21.02
C THR A 80 -19.13 14.25 -21.43
N LYS A 81 -18.80 15.24 -22.28
CA LYS A 81 -17.41 15.56 -22.63
C LYS A 81 -16.81 16.63 -21.72
N TYR A 82 -15.49 16.55 -21.51
CA TYR A 82 -14.74 17.37 -20.57
C TYR A 82 -14.93 18.87 -20.82
N ASP A 83 -14.81 19.29 -22.08
CA ASP A 83 -14.90 20.70 -22.45
C ASP A 83 -16.31 21.27 -22.29
N ASP A 84 -17.35 20.47 -22.56
CA ASP A 84 -18.75 20.90 -22.42
C ASP A 84 -19.13 21.02 -20.95
N VAL A 85 -18.71 20.05 -20.14
CA VAL A 85 -18.83 20.09 -18.68
C VAL A 85 -18.16 21.35 -18.13
N LYS A 86 -16.91 21.60 -18.52
CA LYS A 86 -16.17 22.79 -18.08
C LYS A 86 -16.83 24.08 -18.57
N TYR A 87 -17.33 24.10 -19.82
CA TYR A 87 -18.03 25.25 -20.38
C TYR A 87 -19.22 25.64 -19.50
N VAL A 88 -20.14 24.70 -19.26
CA VAL A 88 -21.33 24.94 -18.42
C VAL A 88 -20.94 25.41 -17.03
N ASP A 89 -19.93 24.80 -16.41
CA ASP A 89 -19.50 25.13 -15.04
C ASP A 89 -18.83 26.51 -14.91
N THR A 90 -18.24 27.03 -15.99
CA THR A 90 -17.60 28.36 -16.03
C THR A 90 -18.50 29.49 -16.55
N HIS A 91 -19.69 29.17 -17.06
CA HIS A 91 -20.65 30.15 -17.58
C HIS A 91 -21.85 30.29 -16.63
N GLN A 92 -21.60 30.59 -15.36
CA GLN A 92 -22.65 30.65 -14.32
C GLN A 92 -23.80 31.64 -14.62
N HIS A 93 -23.57 32.65 -15.47
CA HIS A 93 -24.61 33.59 -15.89
C HIS A 93 -25.61 32.98 -16.89
N LEU A 94 -25.17 31.97 -17.65
CA LEU A 94 -26.02 31.18 -18.55
C LEU A 94 -26.63 29.97 -17.84
N PHE A 95 -25.94 29.46 -16.83
CA PHE A 95 -26.26 28.22 -16.15
C PHE A 95 -26.26 28.45 -14.63
N SER A 96 -27.44 28.74 -14.10
CA SER A 96 -27.65 29.11 -12.69
C SER A 96 -27.53 27.88 -11.77
N SER A 97 -27.00 28.11 -10.57
CA SER A 97 -27.01 27.15 -9.46
C SER A 97 -28.12 27.44 -8.44
N ASP A 98 -28.86 28.54 -8.60
CA ASP A 98 -29.77 29.06 -7.59
C ASP A 98 -30.87 28.05 -7.21
N ILE A 99 -31.13 27.90 -5.91
CA ILE A 99 -32.16 26.99 -5.38
C ILE A 99 -33.54 27.28 -5.96
N MET A 100 -33.87 28.55 -6.21
CA MET A 100 -35.13 28.97 -6.83
C MET A 100 -35.21 28.63 -8.31
N ASN A 101 -34.06 28.42 -8.96
CA ASN A 101 -33.98 27.95 -10.34
C ASN A 101 -33.88 26.41 -10.42
N GLY A 102 -33.97 25.70 -9.30
CA GLY A 102 -33.92 24.24 -9.22
C GLY A 102 -32.61 23.67 -8.68
N GLY A 103 -31.68 24.52 -8.21
CA GLY A 103 -30.49 24.09 -7.47
C GLY A 103 -29.51 23.20 -8.26
N ILE A 104 -28.67 22.48 -7.52
CA ILE A 104 -27.48 21.79 -8.05
C ILE A 104 -27.60 20.27 -8.22
N ARG A 105 -28.76 19.66 -7.91
CA ARG A 105 -29.01 18.23 -8.10
C ARG A 105 -30.04 17.97 -9.21
N LEU A 106 -30.07 16.75 -9.74
CA LEU A 106 -31.16 16.29 -10.61
C LEU A 106 -32.50 16.38 -9.87
N GLY A 107 -33.58 16.63 -10.61
CA GLY A 107 -34.96 16.67 -10.09
C GLY A 107 -35.45 18.07 -9.71
N GLY A 108 -34.56 18.97 -9.30
CA GLY A 108 -34.94 20.34 -8.96
C GLY A 108 -35.36 21.15 -10.19
N ARG A 109 -36.42 21.95 -10.06
CA ARG A 109 -37.01 22.78 -11.11
C ARG A 109 -37.14 24.24 -10.67
N PRO A 110 -37.21 25.20 -11.60
CA PRO A 110 -37.55 26.59 -11.27
C PRO A 110 -38.86 26.70 -10.50
N MET A 111 -38.87 27.58 -9.50
CA MET A 111 -39.99 27.84 -8.62
C MET A 111 -40.30 29.34 -8.61
N ALA A 112 -41.60 29.67 -8.59
CA ALA A 112 -42.06 31.06 -8.47
C ALA A 112 -41.90 31.59 -7.03
N GLU A 113 -42.15 30.72 -6.06
CA GLU A 113 -42.06 31.01 -4.62
C GLU A 113 -41.33 29.85 -3.92
N PRO A 114 -40.66 30.09 -2.78
CA PRO A 114 -40.03 29.04 -2.02
C PRO A 114 -41.05 27.95 -1.62
N PRO A 115 -40.65 26.67 -1.60
CA PRO A 115 -41.50 25.59 -1.09
C PRO A 115 -41.71 25.75 0.42
N ASP A 116 -42.53 24.87 1.01
CA ASP A 116 -42.72 24.83 2.47
C ASP A 116 -41.38 24.92 3.20
N ALA A 117 -41.33 25.72 4.27
CA ALA A 117 -40.11 26.01 5.01
C ALA A 117 -39.40 24.72 5.46
N MET A 118 -40.12 23.63 5.74
CA MET A 118 -39.51 22.34 6.08
C MET A 118 -38.60 21.78 4.97
N PHE A 119 -38.91 22.05 3.71
CA PHE A 119 -38.20 21.53 2.53
C PHE A 119 -37.30 22.57 1.86
N HIS A 120 -37.31 23.82 2.32
CA HIS A 120 -36.49 24.88 1.76
C HIS A 120 -35.23 25.12 2.61
N LEU A 121 -34.09 24.57 2.16
CA LEU A 121 -32.78 24.68 2.82
C LEU A 121 -31.77 25.42 1.92
N PRO A 122 -31.75 26.77 1.94
CA PRO A 122 -30.77 27.55 1.18
C PRO A 122 -29.34 27.20 1.59
N MET A 123 -28.45 27.13 0.60
CA MET A 123 -27.03 26.84 0.80
C MET A 123 -26.24 27.69 -0.19
N PHE A 124 -25.04 28.17 0.17
CA PHE A 124 -24.27 29.00 -0.76
C PHE A 124 -23.87 28.27 -2.05
N ILE A 125 -23.77 26.92 -2.05
CA ILE A 125 -23.56 26.16 -3.30
C ILE A 125 -24.74 26.25 -4.27
N MET A 126 -25.94 26.55 -3.76
CA MET A 126 -27.18 26.76 -4.51
C MET A 126 -27.56 28.25 -4.57
N ALA A 127 -26.57 29.14 -4.57
CA ALA A 127 -26.77 30.56 -4.74
C ALA A 127 -25.94 31.04 -5.94
N ASP A 128 -26.47 32.01 -6.68
CA ASP A 128 -25.69 32.75 -7.67
C ASP A 128 -25.04 34.00 -7.02
N GLN A 129 -24.28 34.75 -7.81
CA GLN A 129 -23.69 36.02 -7.37
C GLN A 129 -24.78 37.10 -7.16
N PRO A 130 -24.64 38.01 -6.17
CA PRO A 130 -23.48 38.17 -5.28
C PRO A 130 -23.52 37.30 -3.99
N VAL A 131 -24.66 36.72 -3.64
CA VAL A 131 -24.87 36.01 -2.35
C VAL A 131 -23.85 34.88 -2.16
N HIS A 132 -23.60 34.09 -3.21
CA HIS A 132 -22.58 33.03 -3.18
C HIS A 132 -21.21 33.53 -2.72
N ASP A 133 -20.71 34.61 -3.34
CA ASP A 133 -19.36 35.10 -3.09
C ASP A 133 -19.21 35.61 -1.65
N GLU A 134 -20.24 36.28 -1.15
CA GLU A 134 -20.27 36.84 0.19
C GLU A 134 -20.28 35.75 1.27
N GLN A 135 -21.07 34.69 1.12
CA GLN A 135 -21.09 33.59 2.08
C GLN A 135 -19.86 32.71 1.98
N ARG A 136 -19.42 32.39 0.77
CA ARG A 136 -18.20 31.59 0.56
C ARG A 136 -16.97 32.25 1.17
N LYS A 137 -16.89 33.59 1.11
CA LYS A 137 -15.81 34.36 1.74
C LYS A 137 -15.76 34.23 3.26
N VAL A 138 -16.91 34.00 3.92
CA VAL A 138 -16.96 33.82 5.39
C VAL A 138 -16.26 32.55 5.83
N VAL A 139 -16.44 31.43 5.11
CA VAL A 139 -15.88 30.11 5.47
C VAL A 139 -14.51 29.84 4.85
N ALA A 140 -14.11 30.59 3.81
CA ALA A 140 -12.81 30.43 3.14
C ALA A 140 -11.57 30.50 4.07
N PRO A 141 -11.53 31.32 5.14
CA PRO A 141 -10.39 31.38 6.05
C PRO A 141 -10.01 30.03 6.69
N MET A 142 -10.96 29.10 6.84
CA MET A 142 -10.72 27.75 7.38
C MET A 142 -9.73 26.94 6.51
N PHE A 143 -9.67 27.24 5.22
CA PHE A 143 -8.88 26.50 4.21
C PHE A 143 -7.59 27.25 3.81
N THR A 144 -7.14 28.19 4.64
CA THR A 144 -5.87 28.89 4.43
C THR A 144 -4.66 27.97 4.67
N PRO A 145 -3.51 28.19 3.98
CA PRO A 145 -2.33 27.34 4.15
C PRO A 145 -1.87 27.18 5.61
N THR A 146 -1.93 28.26 6.40
CA THR A 146 -1.55 28.24 7.82
C THR A 146 -2.43 27.30 8.65
N ARG A 147 -3.75 27.33 8.45
CA ARG A 147 -4.67 26.43 9.16
C ARG A 147 -4.53 24.98 8.71
N LEU A 148 -4.37 24.77 7.41
CA LEU A 148 -4.16 23.44 6.86
C LEU A 148 -2.87 22.81 7.41
N ALA A 149 -1.79 23.58 7.60
CA ALA A 149 -0.56 23.07 8.21
C ALA A 149 -0.80 22.53 9.64
N ALA A 150 -1.57 23.25 10.47
CA ALA A 150 -1.92 22.81 11.82
C ALA A 150 -2.80 21.54 11.81
N LEU A 151 -3.74 21.44 10.86
CA LEU A 151 -4.55 20.24 10.68
C LEU A 151 -3.71 19.04 10.21
N GLY A 152 -2.61 19.27 9.49
CA GLY A 152 -1.76 18.20 8.97
C GLY A 152 -1.18 17.28 10.05
N GLU A 153 -0.69 17.84 11.16
CA GLU A 153 -0.18 17.03 12.28
C GLU A 153 -1.30 16.19 12.92
N LEU A 154 -2.46 16.79 13.15
CA LEU A 154 -3.63 16.12 13.71
C LEU A 154 -4.15 15.00 12.79
N ILE A 155 -4.20 15.24 11.47
CA ILE A 155 -4.57 14.24 10.47
C ILE A 155 -3.58 13.07 10.54
N ARG A 156 -2.27 13.35 10.62
CA ARG A 156 -1.23 12.31 10.66
C ARG A 156 -1.37 11.43 11.89
N GLN A 157 -1.59 12.05 13.05
CA GLN A 157 -1.85 11.33 14.29
C GLN A 157 -3.06 10.41 14.13
N ARG A 158 -4.21 10.95 13.72
CA ARG A 158 -5.46 10.18 13.60
C ARG A 158 -5.37 9.07 12.56
N ALA A 159 -4.74 9.33 11.42
CA ALA A 159 -4.50 8.32 10.41
C ALA A 159 -3.62 7.19 10.98
N GLY A 160 -2.56 7.54 11.72
CA GLY A 160 -1.73 6.56 12.42
C GLY A 160 -2.54 5.70 13.39
N ASP A 161 -3.25 6.33 14.33
CA ASP A 161 -4.06 5.65 15.35
C ASP A 161 -5.06 4.67 14.70
N ILE A 162 -5.80 5.13 13.68
CA ILE A 162 -6.77 4.29 12.96
C ILE A 162 -6.08 3.09 12.30
N LEU A 163 -4.95 3.30 11.61
CA LEU A 163 -4.24 2.24 10.89
C LEU A 163 -3.53 1.25 11.84
N ASP A 164 -3.21 1.68 13.05
CA ASP A 164 -2.65 0.84 14.10
C ASP A 164 -3.71 -0.06 14.74
N GLU A 165 -4.98 0.35 14.74
CA GLU A 165 -6.11 -0.39 15.30
C GLU A 165 -6.74 -1.43 14.34
N VAL A 166 -6.55 -1.30 13.01
CA VAL A 166 -7.20 -2.24 12.07
C VAL A 166 -6.63 -3.67 12.15
N PRO A 167 -7.48 -4.72 12.04
CA PRO A 167 -7.04 -6.11 12.08
C PRO A 167 -5.98 -6.44 11.01
N ARG A 168 -4.99 -7.24 11.39
CA ARG A 168 -3.94 -7.78 10.50
C ARG A 168 -4.29 -9.22 10.12
N GLY A 169 -4.15 -9.60 8.86
CA GLY A 169 -4.44 -10.96 8.38
C GLY A 169 -5.92 -11.36 8.33
N GLU A 170 -6.82 -10.57 8.94
CA GLU A 170 -8.26 -10.79 8.94
C GLU A 170 -9.00 -9.85 7.99
N SER A 171 -10.19 -10.27 7.53
CA SER A 171 -11.04 -9.45 6.68
C SER A 171 -11.86 -8.46 7.49
N PHE A 172 -11.85 -7.19 7.11
CA PHE A 172 -12.70 -6.13 7.68
C PHE A 172 -13.23 -5.17 6.60
N ASN A 173 -14.17 -4.29 6.95
CA ASN A 173 -14.72 -3.31 6.01
C ASN A 173 -13.93 -1.99 6.06
N TRP A 174 -13.12 -1.73 5.04
CA TRP A 174 -12.28 -0.53 4.95
C TRP A 174 -13.06 0.79 4.94
N VAL A 175 -14.30 0.77 4.42
CA VAL A 175 -15.15 1.96 4.41
C VAL A 175 -15.42 2.41 5.83
N ARG A 176 -15.77 1.48 6.72
CA ARG A 176 -16.15 1.78 8.11
C ARG A 176 -14.93 2.08 8.97
N GLU A 177 -13.98 1.16 8.99
CA GLU A 177 -12.86 1.21 9.95
C GLU A 177 -11.85 2.32 9.62
N VAL A 178 -11.71 2.71 8.35
CA VAL A 178 -10.70 3.70 7.94
C VAL A 178 -11.34 4.96 7.34
N SER A 179 -12.16 4.79 6.32
CA SER A 179 -12.60 5.94 5.51
C SER A 179 -13.58 6.83 6.26
N VAL A 180 -14.60 6.22 6.89
CA VAL A 180 -15.59 6.91 7.74
C VAL A 180 -14.96 7.46 9.00
N GLU A 181 -14.13 6.67 9.66
CA GLU A 181 -13.59 7.06 10.95
C GLU A 181 -12.67 8.29 10.81
N LEU A 182 -11.80 8.32 9.80
CA LEU A 182 -10.94 9.48 9.56
C LEU A 182 -11.77 10.74 9.23
N THR A 183 -12.73 10.63 8.31
CA THR A 183 -13.54 11.79 7.90
C THR A 183 -14.46 12.28 9.02
N GLY A 184 -15.03 11.37 9.82
CA GLY A 184 -15.84 11.70 10.99
C GLY A 184 -15.04 12.46 12.05
N ARG A 185 -13.85 11.96 12.42
CA ARG A 185 -12.96 12.66 13.36
C ARG A 185 -12.61 14.06 12.86
N MET A 186 -12.30 14.19 11.56
CA MET A 186 -11.96 15.47 10.94
C MET A 186 -13.14 16.44 10.90
N LEU A 187 -14.33 16.00 10.50
CA LEU A 187 -15.53 16.85 10.52
C LEU A 187 -15.84 17.36 11.93
N ALA A 188 -15.77 16.50 12.94
CA ALA A 188 -16.02 16.91 14.32
C ALA A 188 -15.05 18.02 14.76
N THR A 189 -13.79 17.99 14.30
CA THR A 189 -12.83 19.09 14.51
C THR A 189 -13.18 20.35 13.73
N LEU A 190 -13.63 20.24 12.47
CA LEU A 190 -13.97 21.40 11.66
C LEU A 190 -15.18 22.17 12.21
N PHE A 191 -16.11 21.47 12.85
CA PHE A 191 -17.27 22.07 13.52
C PHE A 191 -17.05 22.36 15.01
N ASP A 192 -15.89 21.96 15.56
CA ASP A 192 -15.60 21.99 17.00
C ASP A 192 -16.74 21.41 17.85
N VAL A 193 -17.17 20.20 17.48
CA VAL A 193 -18.14 19.40 18.25
C VAL A 193 -17.42 18.25 18.96
N PRO A 194 -17.99 17.70 20.04
CA PRO A 194 -17.37 16.59 20.77
C PRO A 194 -17.06 15.40 19.86
N GLN A 195 -15.89 14.76 20.07
CA GLN A 195 -15.45 13.67 19.20
C GLN A 195 -16.33 12.42 19.35
N GLU A 196 -16.94 12.23 20.52
CA GLU A 196 -17.96 11.22 20.78
C GLU A 196 -19.18 11.36 19.85
N ASP A 197 -19.53 12.59 19.45
CA ASP A 197 -20.69 12.89 18.60
C ASP A 197 -20.39 12.80 17.10
N ARG A 198 -19.13 12.51 16.70
CA ARG A 198 -18.72 12.46 15.29
C ARG A 198 -19.59 11.54 14.42
N HIS A 199 -20.12 10.47 15.01
CA HIS A 199 -20.98 9.50 14.33
C HIS A 199 -22.34 10.09 13.93
N LEU A 200 -22.83 11.11 14.65
CA LEU A 200 -24.05 11.85 14.27
C LEU A 200 -23.84 12.61 12.96
N LEU A 201 -22.65 13.20 12.76
CA LEU A 201 -22.30 13.90 11.51
C LEU A 201 -22.32 12.93 10.32
N ILE A 202 -21.78 11.72 10.50
CA ILE A 202 -21.81 10.67 9.48
C ILE A 202 -23.26 10.23 9.20
N HIS A 203 -24.04 10.03 10.25
CA HIS A 203 -25.45 9.64 10.15
C HIS A 203 -26.28 10.67 9.37
N TRP A 204 -26.13 11.96 9.65
CA TRP A 204 -26.83 13.02 8.92
C TRP A 204 -26.36 13.13 7.46
N SER A 205 -25.07 12.95 7.19
CA SER A 205 -24.54 12.85 5.82
C SER A 205 -25.19 11.71 5.04
N ASP A 206 -25.16 10.50 5.61
CA ASP A 206 -25.74 9.30 4.99
C ASP A 206 -27.26 9.45 4.80
N THR A 207 -27.95 10.13 5.73
CA THR A 207 -29.39 10.42 5.65
C THR A 207 -29.72 11.29 4.45
N VAL A 208 -28.94 12.34 4.18
CA VAL A 208 -29.15 13.21 3.01
C VAL A 208 -29.01 12.42 1.71
N GLU A 209 -28.01 11.54 1.62
CA GLU A 209 -27.78 10.73 0.41
C GLU A 209 -28.77 9.58 0.24
N ARG A 210 -29.42 9.13 1.31
CA ARG A 210 -30.37 8.00 1.32
C ARG A 210 -31.83 8.43 1.43
N ILE A 211 -32.14 9.71 1.32
CA ILE A 211 -33.52 10.21 1.48
C ILE A 211 -34.51 9.60 0.47
N GLY A 212 -34.01 9.21 -0.71
CA GLY A 212 -34.78 8.51 -1.75
C GLY A 212 -34.63 6.98 -1.73
N ASP A 213 -33.97 6.40 -0.71
CA ASP A 213 -33.67 4.98 -0.63
C ASP A 213 -34.76 4.24 0.19
N PRO A 214 -35.53 3.32 -0.43
CA PRO A 214 -36.61 2.59 0.25
C PRO A 214 -36.14 1.60 1.32
N ASP A 215 -34.84 1.29 1.40
CA ASP A 215 -34.29 0.45 2.47
C ASP A 215 -34.05 1.24 3.77
N TYR A 216 -34.08 2.58 3.71
CA TYR A 216 -33.87 3.46 4.85
C TYR A 216 -35.11 4.27 5.23
N PHE A 217 -35.83 4.79 4.23
CA PHE A 217 -37.03 5.61 4.44
C PHE A 217 -38.11 5.20 3.46
N GLU A 218 -39.34 4.97 3.94
CA GLU A 218 -40.47 4.68 3.05
C GLU A 218 -40.86 5.93 2.27
N THR A 219 -40.72 7.12 2.88
CA THR A 219 -40.96 8.40 2.23
C THR A 219 -39.84 9.40 2.50
N PRO A 220 -39.58 10.36 1.58
CA PRO A 220 -38.60 11.42 1.82
C PRO A 220 -38.86 12.25 3.08
N ALA A 221 -40.13 12.41 3.48
CA ALA A 221 -40.52 13.16 4.67
C ALA A 221 -39.94 12.55 5.96
N GLU A 222 -39.80 11.22 6.04
CA GLU A 222 -39.16 10.56 7.19
C GLU A 222 -37.67 10.93 7.29
N GLY A 223 -36.97 10.98 6.16
CA GLY A 223 -35.58 11.44 6.12
C GLY A 223 -35.42 12.91 6.48
N PHE A 224 -36.34 13.78 6.06
CA PHE A 224 -36.36 15.19 6.48
C PHE A 224 -36.59 15.36 7.99
N ASN A 225 -37.45 14.54 8.59
CA ASN A 225 -37.63 14.53 10.05
C ASN A 225 -36.35 14.12 10.78
N GLU A 226 -35.57 13.20 10.21
CA GLU A 226 -34.27 12.81 10.77
C GLU A 226 -33.24 13.94 10.64
N ILE A 227 -33.21 14.63 9.50
CA ILE A 227 -32.39 15.84 9.29
C ILE A 227 -32.77 16.96 10.26
N TRP A 228 -34.02 17.06 10.69
CA TRP A 228 -34.43 18.05 11.69
C TRP A 228 -33.69 17.88 13.03
N LYS A 229 -33.31 16.66 13.41
CA LYS A 229 -32.48 16.42 14.61
C LYS A 229 -31.07 17.02 14.46
N CYS A 230 -30.53 17.06 13.24
CA CYS A 230 -29.29 17.79 12.94
C CYS A 230 -29.47 19.28 13.23
N PHE A 231 -30.61 19.85 12.84
CA PHE A 231 -30.91 21.25 13.13
C PHE A 231 -30.97 21.54 14.62
N GLU A 232 -31.67 20.72 15.40
CA GLU A 232 -31.78 20.89 16.84
C GLU A 232 -30.40 20.91 17.50
N TYR A 233 -29.54 19.94 17.17
CA TYR A 233 -28.17 19.86 17.65
C TYR A 233 -27.35 21.10 17.28
N PHE A 234 -27.30 21.44 16.00
CA PHE A 234 -26.47 22.56 15.53
C PHE A 234 -27.03 23.93 15.92
N ASN A 235 -28.33 24.05 16.19
CA ASN A 235 -28.87 25.28 16.73
C ASN A 235 -28.32 25.57 18.13
N GLU A 236 -28.17 24.57 19.00
CA GLU A 236 -27.51 24.75 20.31
C GLU A 236 -26.05 25.17 20.15
N VAL A 237 -25.32 24.53 19.23
CA VAL A 237 -23.93 24.90 18.90
C VAL A 237 -23.88 26.34 18.40
N TRP A 238 -24.77 26.72 17.48
CA TRP A 238 -24.86 28.07 16.93
C TRP A 238 -25.11 29.13 18.01
N GLN A 239 -26.10 28.94 18.88
CA GLN A 239 -26.37 29.90 19.96
C GLN A 239 -25.16 30.07 20.87
N THR A 240 -24.47 28.97 21.19
CA THR A 240 -23.24 28.98 21.98
C THR A 240 -22.16 29.82 21.29
N ARG A 241 -21.85 29.54 20.01
CA ARG A 241 -20.83 30.30 19.26
C ARG A 241 -21.22 31.77 19.09
N LYS A 242 -22.47 32.07 18.73
CA LYS A 242 -22.97 33.44 18.54
C LYS A 242 -22.88 34.29 19.80
N SER A 243 -22.99 33.67 20.98
CA SER A 243 -22.89 34.36 22.28
C SER A 243 -21.45 34.52 22.79
N ALA A 244 -20.47 33.87 22.15
CA ALA A 244 -19.08 33.86 22.61
C ALA A 244 -18.43 35.25 22.45
N SER A 245 -17.77 35.72 23.51
CA SER A 245 -17.01 36.99 23.48
C SER A 245 -15.74 36.90 22.64
N GLU A 246 -15.16 35.69 22.56
CA GLU A 246 -14.02 35.36 21.71
C GLU A 246 -14.47 34.28 20.72
N PRO A 247 -14.72 34.64 19.44
CA PRO A 247 -15.13 33.67 18.43
C PRO A 247 -14.11 32.55 18.27
N GLY A 248 -14.60 31.31 18.21
CA GLY A 248 -13.77 30.16 17.86
C GLY A 248 -13.28 30.23 16.42
N GLU A 249 -12.41 29.31 16.06
CA GLU A 249 -11.84 29.21 14.72
C GLU A 249 -12.44 28.07 13.88
N ASP A 250 -13.59 27.56 14.32
CA ASP A 250 -14.37 26.51 13.64
C ASP A 250 -15.37 27.09 12.62
N LEU A 251 -15.92 26.21 11.77
CA LEU A 251 -16.85 26.60 10.71
C LEU A 251 -18.13 27.27 11.25
N ILE A 252 -18.66 26.84 12.39
CA ILE A 252 -19.86 27.43 12.98
C ILE A 252 -19.55 28.82 13.53
N SER A 253 -18.41 28.99 14.18
CA SER A 253 -17.94 30.31 14.65
C SER A 253 -17.77 31.30 13.51
N PHE A 254 -17.22 30.88 12.35
CA PHE A 254 -17.14 31.75 11.17
C PHE A 254 -18.53 32.17 10.67
N LEU A 255 -19.47 31.21 10.54
CA LEU A 255 -20.83 31.53 10.09
C LEU A 255 -21.57 32.44 11.09
N ALA A 256 -21.41 32.21 12.40
CA ALA A 256 -22.08 32.97 13.46
C ALA A 256 -21.67 34.44 13.52
N HIS A 257 -20.43 34.76 13.12
CA HIS A 257 -19.86 36.12 13.21
C HIS A 257 -19.62 36.80 11.85
N GLY A 258 -19.75 36.06 10.74
CA GLY A 258 -19.59 36.62 9.40
C GLY A 258 -20.65 37.66 9.07
N GLU A 259 -20.25 38.75 8.42
CA GLU A 259 -21.15 39.90 8.17
C GLU A 259 -22.39 39.51 7.34
N SER A 260 -22.20 38.67 6.32
CA SER A 260 -23.24 38.15 5.42
C SER A 260 -24.03 36.97 6.01
N THR A 261 -23.61 36.41 7.13
CA THR A 261 -24.11 35.13 7.66
C THR A 261 -24.68 35.22 9.07
N LYS A 262 -24.28 36.21 9.89
CA LYS A 262 -24.69 36.37 11.30
C LYS A 262 -26.20 36.49 11.54
N ASN A 263 -26.94 36.88 10.49
CA ASN A 263 -28.39 37.09 10.48
C ASN A 263 -29.14 36.09 9.58
N MET A 264 -28.50 34.98 9.19
CA MET A 264 -29.13 33.95 8.36
C MET A 264 -30.37 33.37 9.02
N SER A 265 -31.31 32.91 8.20
CA SER A 265 -32.47 32.17 8.71
C SER A 265 -32.04 30.82 9.29
N PRO A 266 -32.81 30.22 10.21
CA PRO A 266 -32.51 28.88 10.74
C PRO A 266 -32.32 27.82 9.65
N ASN A 267 -33.10 27.89 8.56
CA ASN A 267 -33.01 26.97 7.44
C ASN A 267 -31.78 27.17 6.57
N GLU A 268 -31.36 28.42 6.38
CA GLU A 268 -30.14 28.76 5.67
C GLU A 268 -28.89 28.34 6.46
N PHE A 269 -28.96 28.44 7.79
CA PHE A 269 -27.96 27.85 8.67
C PHE A 269 -27.89 26.34 8.53
N LEU A 270 -29.03 25.66 8.65
CA LEU A 270 -29.11 24.21 8.49
C LEU A 270 -28.58 23.76 7.13
N GLY A 271 -29.00 24.43 6.05
CA GLY A 271 -28.57 24.13 4.69
C GLY A 271 -27.05 24.26 4.54
N ASN A 272 -26.45 25.34 5.05
CA ASN A 272 -25.00 25.54 5.01
C ASN A 272 -24.24 24.50 5.87
N VAL A 273 -24.78 24.10 7.04
CA VAL A 273 -24.18 23.04 7.86
C VAL A 273 -24.23 21.70 7.13
N LEU A 274 -25.38 21.31 6.57
CA LEU A 274 -25.51 20.07 5.81
C LEU A 274 -24.60 20.05 4.59
N LEU A 275 -24.47 21.18 3.88
CA LEU A 275 -23.52 21.34 2.79
C LEU A 275 -22.08 21.04 3.24
N LEU A 276 -21.67 21.56 4.40
CA LEU A 276 -20.33 21.37 4.94
C LEU A 276 -20.12 19.93 5.44
N ILE A 277 -21.13 19.30 6.05
CA ILE A 277 -21.11 17.89 6.46
C ILE A 277 -20.94 16.99 5.23
N VAL A 278 -21.86 17.05 4.28
CA VAL A 278 -21.84 16.19 3.07
C VAL A 278 -20.60 16.46 2.23
N GLY A 279 -20.26 17.73 2.02
CA GLY A 279 -19.09 18.14 1.24
C GLY A 279 -17.76 17.70 1.88
N GLY A 280 -17.65 17.74 3.20
CA GLY A 280 -16.44 17.37 3.93
C GLY A 280 -16.30 15.87 4.19
N ASN A 281 -17.41 15.12 4.23
CA ASN A 281 -17.43 13.68 4.50
C ASN A 281 -17.33 12.84 3.22
N ASP A 282 -18.40 12.86 2.41
CA ASP A 282 -18.70 11.79 1.45
C ASP A 282 -17.70 11.75 0.30
N THR A 283 -17.22 12.92 -0.12
CA THR A 283 -16.24 13.01 -1.19
C THR A 283 -14.87 12.47 -0.79
N THR A 284 -14.42 12.79 0.44
CA THR A 284 -13.13 12.36 0.97
C THR A 284 -13.14 10.86 1.27
N ARG A 285 -14.16 10.33 1.98
CA ARG A 285 -14.22 8.90 2.32
C ARG A 285 -14.26 8.00 1.09
N ASN A 286 -14.98 8.42 0.04
CA ASN A 286 -15.03 7.66 -1.21
C ASN A 286 -13.72 7.76 -2.00
N SER A 287 -12.99 8.87 -1.90
CA SER A 287 -11.64 8.96 -2.47
C SER A 287 -10.65 8.05 -1.77
N ILE A 288 -10.74 7.94 -0.43
CA ILE A 288 -9.90 7.02 0.36
C ILE A 288 -10.19 5.58 -0.07
N THR A 289 -11.47 5.17 -0.04
CA THR A 289 -11.88 3.81 -0.40
C THR A 289 -11.57 3.50 -1.86
N GLY A 290 -11.88 4.44 -2.77
CA GLY A 290 -11.62 4.34 -4.20
C GLY A 290 -10.15 4.18 -4.53
N GLY A 291 -9.25 4.85 -3.81
CA GLY A 291 -7.81 4.69 -3.98
C GLY A 291 -7.35 3.27 -3.70
N VAL A 292 -7.82 2.66 -2.60
CA VAL A 292 -7.46 1.28 -2.27
C VAL A 292 -8.07 0.30 -3.26
N GLN A 293 -9.31 0.52 -3.71
CA GLN A 293 -9.91 -0.29 -4.76
C GLN A 293 -9.09 -0.20 -6.06
N ALA A 294 -8.78 1.01 -6.52
CA ALA A 294 -8.07 1.24 -7.76
C ALA A 294 -6.69 0.58 -7.76
N LEU A 295 -5.90 0.74 -6.70
CA LEU A 295 -4.58 0.13 -6.62
C LEU A 295 -4.60 -1.40 -6.56
N ASN A 296 -5.70 -2.02 -6.13
CA ASN A 296 -5.87 -3.46 -6.25
C ASN A 296 -6.26 -3.90 -7.66
N MET A 297 -6.94 -3.03 -8.43
CA MET A 297 -7.23 -3.27 -9.85
C MET A 297 -5.99 -3.05 -10.74
N PHE A 298 -5.04 -2.23 -10.27
CA PHE A 298 -3.79 -1.89 -10.97
C PHE A 298 -2.57 -2.17 -10.07
N PRO A 299 -2.28 -3.46 -9.75
CA PRO A 299 -1.24 -3.83 -8.77
C PRO A 299 0.15 -3.33 -9.13
N GLN A 300 0.47 -3.20 -10.43
CA GLN A 300 1.73 -2.63 -10.89
C GLN A 300 1.94 -1.17 -10.45
N GLU A 301 0.86 -0.40 -10.31
CA GLU A 301 0.94 0.97 -9.79
C GLU A 301 1.12 0.98 -8.28
N TYR A 302 0.60 -0.04 -7.58
CA TYR A 302 0.86 -0.23 -6.15
C TYR A 302 2.32 -0.58 -5.88
N ASP A 303 2.91 -1.47 -6.68
CA ASP A 303 4.34 -1.79 -6.60
C ASP A 303 5.20 -0.55 -6.88
N LYS A 304 4.85 0.22 -7.93
CA LYS A 304 5.50 1.50 -8.25
C LYS A 304 5.44 2.49 -7.06
N LEU A 305 4.29 2.58 -6.39
CA LEU A 305 4.12 3.42 -5.21
C LEU A 305 5.00 2.96 -4.04
N ARG A 306 5.09 1.65 -3.81
CA ARG A 306 5.91 1.08 -2.75
C ARG A 306 7.39 1.35 -2.96
N ASP A 307 7.85 1.22 -4.19
CA ASP A 307 9.25 1.49 -4.55
C ASP A 307 9.58 2.99 -4.47
N ASN A 308 8.58 3.85 -4.68
CA ASN A 308 8.74 5.30 -4.59
C ASN A 308 7.53 6.01 -3.96
N PRO A 309 7.47 6.09 -2.61
CA PRO A 309 6.41 6.84 -1.91
C PRO A 309 6.39 8.34 -2.25
N GLY A 310 7.45 8.87 -2.88
CA GLY A 310 7.48 10.24 -3.42
C GLY A 310 6.43 10.51 -4.52
N LEU A 311 5.76 9.48 -5.03
CA LEU A 311 4.67 9.59 -6.02
C LEU A 311 3.32 9.98 -5.39
N ILE A 312 3.15 9.88 -4.07
CA ILE A 312 1.88 10.20 -3.37
C ILE A 312 1.28 11.56 -3.78
N PRO A 313 2.05 12.67 -3.87
CA PRO A 313 1.50 13.98 -4.25
C PRO A 313 0.93 14.07 -5.67
N ASN A 314 1.34 13.17 -6.58
CA ASN A 314 0.79 13.06 -7.94
C ASN A 314 -0.33 12.01 -8.01
N MET A 315 -0.18 10.92 -7.25
CA MET A 315 -1.18 9.86 -7.11
C MET A 315 -2.52 10.39 -6.58
N VAL A 316 -2.51 11.26 -5.57
CA VAL A 316 -3.74 11.71 -4.90
C VAL A 316 -4.71 12.41 -5.88
N PRO A 317 -4.29 13.41 -6.67
CA PRO A 317 -5.14 13.96 -7.74
C PRO A 317 -5.63 12.90 -8.75
N GLU A 318 -4.79 11.92 -9.09
CA GLU A 318 -5.18 10.83 -9.99
C GLU A 318 -6.26 9.94 -9.37
N ILE A 319 -6.16 9.60 -8.08
CA ILE A 319 -7.20 8.86 -7.35
C ILE A 319 -8.51 9.66 -7.34
N ILE A 320 -8.45 10.97 -7.09
CA ILE A 320 -9.63 11.84 -7.08
C ILE A 320 -10.29 11.92 -8.47
N ARG A 321 -9.49 11.99 -9.55
CA ARG A 321 -9.98 11.88 -10.94
C ARG A 321 -10.60 10.51 -11.19
N TRP A 322 -9.90 9.45 -10.84
CA TRP A 322 -10.32 8.08 -11.10
C TRP A 322 -11.61 7.75 -10.35
N GLN A 323 -11.72 8.13 -9.07
CA GLN A 323 -12.93 7.91 -8.29
C GLN A 323 -14.08 8.81 -8.73
N SER A 324 -13.82 10.10 -9.03
CA SER A 324 -14.86 11.11 -9.27
C SER A 324 -16.00 11.03 -8.24
N PRO A 325 -15.73 11.29 -6.95
CA PRO A 325 -16.66 10.97 -5.86
C PRO A 325 -18.05 11.61 -6.02
N VAL A 326 -18.10 12.82 -6.56
CA VAL A 326 -19.33 13.42 -7.09
C VAL A 326 -19.38 13.15 -8.58
N ALA A 327 -20.37 12.36 -9.01
CA ALA A 327 -20.51 11.96 -10.40
C ALA A 327 -21.05 13.09 -11.29
N HIS A 328 -21.97 13.91 -10.75
CA HIS A 328 -22.49 15.09 -11.45
C HIS A 328 -22.83 16.24 -10.52
N MET A 329 -22.90 17.43 -11.11
CA MET A 329 -23.66 18.57 -10.58
C MET A 329 -24.70 18.97 -11.63
N CYS A 330 -25.68 19.78 -11.25
CA CYS A 330 -26.66 20.35 -12.18
C CYS A 330 -26.63 21.87 -12.17
N ARG A 331 -27.10 22.44 -13.28
CA ARG A 331 -27.43 23.85 -13.47
C ARG A 331 -28.77 23.97 -14.15
N THR A 332 -29.30 25.18 -14.19
CA THR A 332 -30.50 25.51 -14.97
C THR A 332 -30.15 26.57 -16.01
N ALA A 333 -30.51 26.33 -17.27
CA ALA A 333 -30.28 27.28 -18.35
C ALA A 333 -31.13 28.55 -18.14
N MET A 334 -30.51 29.72 -18.20
CA MET A 334 -31.17 31.01 -17.96
C MET A 334 -31.65 31.70 -19.25
N GLU A 335 -31.18 31.19 -20.38
CA GLU A 335 -31.56 31.56 -21.74
C GLU A 335 -31.44 30.35 -22.67
N ASP A 336 -31.91 30.49 -23.90
CA ASP A 336 -31.71 29.47 -24.94
C ASP A 336 -30.22 29.44 -25.32
N VAL A 337 -29.59 28.26 -25.24
CA VAL A 337 -28.15 28.07 -25.54
C VAL A 337 -27.98 26.90 -26.50
N GLU A 338 -27.19 27.10 -27.55
CA GLU A 338 -26.81 26.03 -28.47
C GLU A 338 -25.47 25.40 -28.03
N ILE A 339 -25.45 24.09 -27.77
CA ILE A 339 -24.22 23.33 -27.49
C ILE A 339 -24.17 22.14 -28.45
N ARG A 340 -23.10 22.05 -29.26
CA ARG A 340 -22.89 20.98 -30.26
C ARG A 340 -24.10 20.73 -31.17
N GLY A 341 -24.78 21.81 -31.58
CA GLY A 341 -25.96 21.74 -32.45
C GLY A 341 -27.26 21.31 -31.76
N LYS A 342 -27.24 21.07 -30.44
CA LYS A 342 -28.43 20.81 -29.62
C LYS A 342 -28.91 22.12 -29.00
N GLN A 343 -30.21 22.37 -29.08
CA GLN A 343 -30.83 23.57 -28.53
C GLN A 343 -31.31 23.30 -27.11
N ILE A 344 -30.55 23.78 -26.13
CA ILE A 344 -30.93 23.79 -24.72
C ILE A 344 -31.84 25.00 -24.52
N LYS A 345 -33.06 24.78 -24.06
CA LYS A 345 -34.02 25.86 -23.85
C LYS A 345 -33.85 26.51 -22.50
N LYS A 346 -34.22 27.78 -22.41
CA LYS A 346 -34.35 28.45 -21.13
C LYS A 346 -35.20 27.61 -20.17
N TRP A 347 -34.72 27.48 -18.93
CA TRP A 347 -35.25 26.66 -17.84
C TRP A 347 -34.99 25.16 -17.94
N ASP A 348 -34.33 24.68 -19.00
CA ASP A 348 -33.92 23.29 -19.05
C ASP A 348 -32.89 22.98 -17.96
N LYS A 349 -33.05 21.79 -17.37
CA LYS A 349 -32.09 21.24 -16.42
C LYS A 349 -30.88 20.70 -17.17
N VAL A 350 -29.68 21.07 -16.75
CA VAL A 350 -28.42 20.64 -17.38
C VAL A 350 -27.53 19.97 -16.33
N ALA A 351 -27.35 18.66 -16.47
CA ALA A 351 -26.43 17.86 -15.67
C ALA A 351 -25.03 17.84 -16.30
N ILE A 352 -24.02 18.19 -15.51
CA ILE A 352 -22.60 18.11 -15.86
C ILE A 352 -21.99 16.87 -15.22
N TRP A 353 -21.69 15.85 -16.03
CA TRP A 353 -21.19 14.57 -15.55
C TRP A 353 -19.67 14.58 -15.40
N TYR A 354 -19.16 15.01 -14.24
CA TYR A 354 -17.74 14.98 -13.90
C TYR A 354 -17.13 13.58 -14.07
N ALA A 355 -17.85 12.53 -13.67
CA ALA A 355 -17.41 11.15 -13.84
C ALA A 355 -17.15 10.78 -15.32
N SER A 356 -17.98 11.31 -16.23
CA SER A 356 -17.79 11.14 -17.67
C SER A 356 -16.66 12.00 -18.20
N GLY A 357 -16.64 13.29 -17.87
CA GLY A 357 -15.60 14.21 -18.36
C GLY A 357 -14.20 13.80 -17.91
N ASN A 358 -14.06 13.24 -16.70
CA ASN A 358 -12.81 12.65 -16.21
C ASN A 358 -12.40 11.36 -16.94
N ARG A 359 -13.27 10.84 -17.81
CA ARG A 359 -13.03 9.71 -18.71
C ARG A 359 -12.94 10.09 -20.19
N ASP A 360 -12.93 11.38 -20.50
CA ASP A 360 -12.85 11.88 -21.86
C ASP A 360 -11.44 11.72 -22.45
N GLU A 361 -11.31 10.77 -23.37
CA GLU A 361 -10.08 10.45 -24.08
C GLU A 361 -9.55 11.59 -24.98
N GLU A 362 -10.39 12.58 -25.34
CA GLU A 362 -9.93 13.77 -26.07
C GLU A 362 -9.06 14.69 -25.20
N ARG A 363 -9.17 14.58 -23.86
CA ARG A 363 -8.43 15.42 -22.91
C ARG A 363 -7.47 14.64 -22.01
N ILE A 364 -7.78 13.39 -21.71
CA ILE A 364 -7.03 12.56 -20.77
C ILE A 364 -6.70 11.23 -21.47
N THR A 365 -5.44 11.01 -21.83
CA THR A 365 -4.99 9.76 -22.45
C THR A 365 -5.20 8.57 -21.51
N ASP A 366 -5.63 7.40 -22.02
CA ASP A 366 -5.91 6.18 -21.24
C ASP A 366 -6.67 6.45 -19.93
N PRO A 367 -7.84 7.10 -20.01
CA PRO A 367 -8.43 7.69 -18.82
C PRO A 367 -9.08 6.66 -17.89
N ASN A 368 -9.33 5.44 -18.37
CA ASN A 368 -9.84 4.33 -17.58
C ASN A 368 -8.74 3.63 -16.75
N THR A 369 -7.47 3.80 -17.13
CA THR A 369 -6.31 3.28 -16.40
C THR A 369 -5.94 4.22 -15.26
N LEU A 370 -5.66 3.66 -14.08
CA LEU A 370 -5.00 4.41 -13.00
C LEU A 370 -3.52 4.52 -13.33
N LEU A 371 -2.99 5.74 -13.42
CA LEU A 371 -1.58 6.01 -13.63
C LEU A 371 -1.10 6.98 -12.55
N ILE A 372 -0.41 6.49 -11.51
CA ILE A 372 -0.11 7.33 -10.33
C ILE A 372 0.93 8.43 -10.61
N ASP A 373 1.67 8.26 -11.70
CA ASP A 373 2.65 9.17 -12.28
C ASP A 373 2.11 9.93 -13.50
N ARG A 374 0.77 9.94 -13.70
CA ARG A 374 0.12 10.67 -14.80
C ARG A 374 0.61 12.12 -14.88
N PRO A 375 1.12 12.57 -16.05
CA PRO A 375 1.44 13.97 -16.26
C PRO A 375 0.20 14.84 -16.05
N HIS A 376 0.36 15.95 -15.34
CA HIS A 376 -0.73 16.90 -15.06
C HIS A 376 -1.94 16.26 -14.35
N ALA A 377 -1.73 15.31 -13.43
CA ALA A 377 -2.80 14.61 -12.70
C ALA A 377 -3.86 15.52 -12.06
N ARG A 378 -3.54 16.79 -11.73
CA ARG A 378 -4.49 17.80 -11.22
C ARG A 378 -5.46 18.36 -12.27
N GLN A 379 -5.26 18.07 -13.55
CA GLN A 379 -6.15 18.47 -14.64
C GLN A 379 -7.35 17.51 -14.73
N HIS A 380 -8.26 17.64 -13.78
CA HIS A 380 -9.49 16.85 -13.70
C HIS A 380 -10.68 17.73 -13.29
N LEU A 381 -11.89 17.19 -13.38
CA LEU A 381 -13.17 17.86 -13.12
C LEU A 381 -13.78 17.51 -11.75
N SER A 382 -13.21 16.58 -10.99
CA SER A 382 -13.84 16.09 -9.73
C SER A 382 -14.10 17.17 -8.67
N PHE A 383 -13.38 18.30 -8.72
CA PHE A 383 -13.61 19.44 -7.83
C PHE A 383 -14.48 20.54 -8.47
N GLY A 384 -14.99 20.34 -9.68
CA GLY A 384 -15.60 21.37 -10.50
C GLY A 384 -14.62 22.46 -10.96
N TYR A 385 -15.18 23.45 -11.64
CA TYR A 385 -14.55 24.67 -12.15
C TYR A 385 -15.44 25.88 -11.82
N GLY A 386 -15.00 27.06 -12.25
CA GLY A 386 -15.76 28.29 -12.02
C GLY A 386 -15.84 28.70 -10.55
N ILE A 387 -16.83 29.53 -10.24
CA ILE A 387 -16.99 30.13 -8.90
C ILE A 387 -17.35 29.09 -7.83
N HIS A 388 -17.99 27.98 -8.22
CA HIS A 388 -18.40 26.91 -7.32
C HIS A 388 -17.35 25.80 -7.14
N ARG A 389 -16.18 25.90 -7.77
CA ARG A 389 -15.07 24.95 -7.58
C ARG A 389 -14.87 24.64 -6.10
N CYS A 390 -14.68 23.38 -5.72
CA CYS A 390 -14.63 22.91 -4.34
C CYS A 390 -13.75 23.79 -3.45
N LEU A 391 -14.33 24.28 -2.35
CA LEU A 391 -13.64 25.10 -1.36
C LEU A 391 -12.65 24.28 -0.54
N GLY A 392 -13.02 23.04 -0.20
CA GLY A 392 -12.23 22.13 0.66
C GLY A 392 -11.17 21.30 -0.08
N ASN A 393 -10.90 21.56 -1.35
CA ASN A 393 -10.10 20.66 -2.18
C ASN A 393 -8.68 20.40 -1.62
N ARG A 394 -8.04 21.43 -1.05
CA ARG A 394 -6.71 21.32 -0.44
C ARG A 394 -6.72 20.47 0.83
N LEU A 395 -7.79 20.56 1.62
CA LEU A 395 -7.95 19.74 2.83
C LEU A 395 -8.20 18.28 2.46
N ALA A 396 -8.99 18.01 1.42
CA ALA A 396 -9.22 16.66 0.91
C ALA A 396 -7.91 16.02 0.38
N GLU A 397 -7.16 16.75 -0.46
CA GLU A 397 -5.84 16.29 -0.95
C GLU A 397 -4.88 16.02 0.22
N MET A 398 -4.83 16.90 1.22
CA MET A 398 -3.97 16.72 2.40
C MET A 398 -4.32 15.47 3.20
N GLN A 399 -5.61 15.23 3.47
CA GLN A 399 -6.07 14.03 4.17
C GLN A 399 -5.67 12.75 3.42
N LEU A 400 -5.86 12.73 2.10
CA LEU A 400 -5.47 11.58 1.27
C LEU A 400 -3.95 11.39 1.25
N MET A 401 -3.17 12.46 1.07
CA MET A 401 -1.71 12.37 1.04
C MET A 401 -1.18 11.80 2.35
N ILE A 402 -1.60 12.35 3.48
CA ILE A 402 -1.14 11.90 4.80
C ILE A 402 -1.60 10.46 5.06
N LEU A 403 -2.85 10.10 4.76
CA LEU A 403 -3.31 8.74 4.93
C LEU A 403 -2.48 7.75 4.11
N TRP A 404 -2.18 8.07 2.84
CA TRP A 404 -1.34 7.22 2.00
C TRP A 404 0.10 7.14 2.50
N GLU A 405 0.68 8.22 3.02
CA GLU A 405 1.99 8.19 3.67
C GLU A 405 1.99 7.23 4.87
N GLU A 406 0.97 7.30 5.73
CA GLU A 406 0.87 6.43 6.89
C GLU A 406 0.55 4.97 6.52
N ILE A 407 -0.21 4.72 5.45
CA ILE A 407 -0.42 3.38 4.88
C ILE A 407 0.90 2.80 4.39
N MET A 408 1.69 3.54 3.60
CA MET A 408 2.97 3.05 3.07
C MET A 408 4.03 2.77 4.14
N LYS A 409 3.92 3.43 5.31
CA LYS A 409 4.79 3.14 6.47
C LYS A 409 4.42 1.88 7.24
N ARG A 410 3.14 1.49 7.23
CA ARG A 410 2.62 0.42 8.10
C ARG A 410 2.30 -0.85 7.35
N PHE A 411 1.73 -0.71 6.16
CA PHE A 411 1.16 -1.83 5.43
C PHE A 411 2.00 -2.10 4.20
N SER A 412 2.44 -3.34 4.10
CA SER A 412 3.03 -3.80 2.87
C SER A 412 1.96 -3.87 1.76
N ALA A 413 0.75 -4.35 2.06
CA ALA A 413 -0.34 -4.47 1.10
C ALA A 413 -1.70 -4.41 1.80
N VAL A 414 -2.65 -3.75 1.14
CA VAL A 414 -4.07 -3.75 1.49
C VAL A 414 -4.82 -4.46 0.38
N GLU A 415 -5.18 -5.72 0.59
CA GLU A 415 -5.80 -6.59 -0.41
C GLU A 415 -7.32 -6.49 -0.38
N VAL A 416 -7.99 -6.33 -1.52
CA VAL A 416 -9.44 -6.58 -1.62
C VAL A 416 -9.68 -8.08 -1.61
N VAL A 417 -10.49 -8.56 -0.68
CA VAL A 417 -10.75 -10.00 -0.51
C VAL A 417 -12.21 -10.39 -0.81
N GLY A 418 -13.03 -9.45 -1.28
CA GLY A 418 -14.41 -9.69 -1.66
C GLY A 418 -14.97 -8.59 -2.55
N ASP A 419 -16.20 -8.80 -3.03
CA ASP A 419 -16.86 -7.85 -3.92
C ASP A 419 -17.21 -6.54 -3.18
N ALA A 420 -16.94 -5.42 -3.84
CA ALA A 420 -17.34 -4.11 -3.37
C ALA A 420 -18.86 -3.94 -3.51
N LYS A 421 -19.50 -3.31 -2.52
CA LYS A 421 -20.89 -2.84 -2.63
C LYS A 421 -20.89 -1.36 -2.92
N TYR A 422 -21.69 -0.95 -3.90
CA TYR A 422 -21.78 0.44 -4.34
C TYR A 422 -23.09 1.07 -3.89
N LEU A 423 -23.07 2.39 -3.71
CA LEU A 423 -24.25 3.16 -3.37
C LEU A 423 -25.18 3.26 -4.59
N ASN A 424 -26.49 3.06 -4.40
CA ASN A 424 -27.49 3.38 -5.41
C ASN A 424 -27.72 4.90 -5.45
N SER A 425 -26.78 5.63 -6.04
CA SER A 425 -26.87 7.08 -6.22
C SER A 425 -26.16 7.47 -7.50
N SER A 426 -26.83 8.26 -8.33
CA SER A 426 -26.19 8.88 -9.50
C SER A 426 -25.47 10.19 -9.16
N PHE A 427 -25.63 10.71 -7.93
CA PHE A 427 -24.94 11.90 -7.45
C PHE A 427 -23.60 11.57 -6.81
N ILE A 428 -23.58 10.69 -5.80
CA ILE A 428 -22.37 10.20 -5.16
C ILE A 428 -21.97 8.86 -5.76
N ARG A 429 -20.78 8.81 -6.38
CA ARG A 429 -20.15 7.56 -6.81
C ARG A 429 -19.48 6.90 -5.61
N GLY A 430 -20.30 6.25 -4.78
CA GLY A 430 -19.91 5.75 -3.48
C GLY A 430 -19.69 4.25 -3.40
N ILE A 431 -18.79 3.83 -2.52
CA ILE A 431 -18.57 2.43 -2.12
C ILE A 431 -19.01 2.32 -0.65
N THR A 432 -20.01 1.49 -0.38
CA THR A 432 -20.62 1.31 0.95
C THR A 432 -19.97 0.18 1.74
N ASP A 433 -19.40 -0.80 1.04
CA ASP A 433 -18.67 -1.93 1.62
C ASP A 433 -17.49 -2.30 0.74
N LEU A 434 -16.32 -2.44 1.34
CA LEU A 434 -15.13 -2.93 0.68
C LEU A 434 -14.38 -3.88 1.61
N PRO A 435 -14.62 -5.21 1.49
CA PRO A 435 -13.93 -6.22 2.28
C PRO A 435 -12.43 -6.21 1.96
N LYS A 436 -11.62 -5.94 2.98
CA LYS A 436 -10.16 -5.87 2.87
C LYS A 436 -9.47 -6.76 3.87
N ARG A 437 -8.25 -7.15 3.53
CA ARG A 437 -7.28 -7.74 4.45
C ARG A 437 -5.96 -7.00 4.32
N VAL A 438 -5.38 -6.61 5.46
CA VAL A 438 -4.01 -6.08 5.50
C VAL A 438 -3.07 -7.27 5.67
N ILE A 439 -2.11 -7.41 4.74
CA ILE A 439 -1.14 -8.51 4.73
C ILE A 439 0.29 -7.99 4.76
N GLN A 440 1.23 -8.81 5.22
CA GLN A 440 2.65 -8.53 5.15
C GLN A 440 3.28 -9.33 4.00
N ARG A 441 3.78 -8.61 3.00
CA ARG A 441 4.44 -9.06 1.78
C ARG A 441 5.87 -8.59 1.85
N LEU A 442 6.78 -9.53 2.00
CA LEU A 442 8.21 -9.30 2.13
C LEU A 442 8.91 -9.81 0.88
N ARG A 443 9.88 -9.04 0.38
CA ARG A 443 10.72 -9.50 -0.73
C ARG A 443 11.65 -10.58 -0.22
N ILE A 444 11.82 -11.63 -1.00
CA ILE A 444 12.74 -12.72 -0.72
C ILE A 444 13.64 -12.93 -1.94
N THR A 445 14.94 -13.05 -1.70
CA THR A 445 15.93 -13.41 -2.73
C THR A 445 16.61 -14.69 -2.30
N VAL A 446 16.63 -15.69 -3.18
CA VAL A 446 17.41 -16.92 -3.01
C VAL A 446 18.69 -16.79 -3.81
N VAL A 447 19.82 -16.98 -3.12
CA VAL A 447 21.16 -16.99 -3.71
C VAL A 447 21.87 -18.27 -3.35
N ASP A 448 22.83 -18.65 -4.18
CA ASP A 448 23.80 -19.69 -3.89
C ASP A 448 25.16 -19.05 -3.60
N VAL A 449 25.73 -19.35 -2.42
CA VAL A 449 26.97 -18.78 -1.90
C VAL A 449 28.10 -19.80 -2.01
N PHE A 450 29.33 -19.32 -2.23
CA PHE A 450 30.49 -20.16 -2.60
C PHE A 450 30.28 -20.91 -3.91
N ALA A 451 29.53 -20.30 -4.84
CA ALA A 451 29.10 -20.92 -6.08
C ALA A 451 29.66 -20.20 -7.31
N GLU A 452 30.27 -20.95 -8.23
CA GLU A 452 30.71 -20.41 -9.52
C GLU A 452 29.56 -20.29 -10.54
N LYS A 453 28.43 -20.95 -10.29
CA LYS A 453 27.21 -20.92 -11.12
C LYS A 453 25.96 -21.16 -10.26
N PRO A 454 24.75 -20.75 -10.70
CA PRO A 454 23.51 -21.07 -10.00
C PRO A 454 23.29 -22.57 -9.81
N LEU A 455 22.54 -22.94 -8.78
CA LEU A 455 22.24 -24.30 -8.34
C LEU A 455 23.47 -25.11 -7.89
N ALA A 456 24.46 -24.42 -7.32
CA ALA A 456 25.68 -24.98 -6.74
C ALA A 456 25.93 -24.33 -5.37
N GLY A 457 27.04 -24.61 -4.68
CA GLY A 457 27.30 -23.94 -3.39
C GLY A 457 26.24 -24.18 -2.31
N ASN A 458 26.21 -23.26 -1.32
CA ASN A 458 25.24 -23.24 -0.24
C ASN A 458 24.05 -22.33 -0.54
N GLN A 459 22.84 -22.84 -0.38
CA GLN A 459 21.61 -22.10 -0.60
C GLN A 459 21.35 -21.14 0.55
N LEU A 460 20.92 -19.92 0.23
CA LEU A 460 20.54 -18.93 1.20
C LEU A 460 19.27 -18.21 0.75
N ALA A 461 18.27 -18.17 1.62
CA ALA A 461 17.13 -17.27 1.49
C ALA A 461 17.40 -15.98 2.26
N VAL A 462 17.25 -14.83 1.61
CA VAL A 462 17.39 -13.49 2.20
C VAL A 462 16.04 -12.78 2.15
N VAL A 463 15.42 -12.57 3.30
CA VAL A 463 14.14 -11.88 3.47
C VAL A 463 14.38 -10.42 3.81
N LEU A 464 13.85 -9.52 2.99
CA LEU A 464 14.03 -8.07 3.11
C LEU A 464 12.81 -7.41 3.78
N GLY A 465 13.05 -6.36 4.57
CA GLY A 465 12.00 -5.59 5.23
C GLY A 465 11.37 -6.32 6.41
N ALA A 466 12.14 -7.15 7.11
CA ALA A 466 11.67 -8.05 8.15
C ALA A 466 11.55 -7.40 9.54
N ALA A 467 11.61 -6.06 9.64
CA ALA A 467 11.59 -5.34 10.92
C ALA A 467 10.36 -5.64 11.79
N ASP A 468 9.18 -5.82 11.18
CA ASP A 468 7.93 -6.04 11.90
C ASP A 468 7.57 -7.53 12.10
N LEU A 469 8.46 -8.45 11.69
CA LEU A 469 8.25 -9.87 11.96
C LEU A 469 8.58 -10.19 13.42
N SER A 470 7.77 -11.04 14.05
CA SER A 470 8.12 -11.65 15.33
C SER A 470 9.18 -12.75 15.16
N ASP A 471 9.83 -13.12 16.27
CA ASP A 471 10.76 -14.26 16.31
C ASP A 471 10.10 -15.56 15.81
N ASP A 472 8.85 -15.79 16.20
CA ASP A 472 8.08 -16.96 15.77
C ASP A 472 7.81 -16.95 14.26
N GLN A 473 7.49 -15.79 13.68
CA GLN A 473 7.29 -15.67 12.23
C GLN A 473 8.59 -15.90 11.47
N MET A 474 9.71 -15.31 11.91
CA MET A 474 11.02 -15.56 11.30
C MET A 474 11.38 -17.05 11.37
N GLN A 475 11.13 -17.70 12.51
CA GLN A 475 11.40 -19.12 12.70
C GLN A 475 10.52 -20.01 11.82
N LEU A 476 9.24 -19.67 11.64
CA LEU A 476 8.33 -20.37 10.73
C LEU A 476 8.78 -20.23 9.28
N ILE A 477 9.19 -19.04 8.84
CA ILE A 477 9.70 -18.80 7.49
C ILE A 477 10.99 -19.59 7.26
N ALA A 478 11.94 -19.58 8.20
CA ALA A 478 13.18 -20.35 8.09
C ALA A 478 12.91 -21.86 7.98
N ARG A 479 11.89 -22.36 8.70
CA ARG A 479 11.46 -23.76 8.61
C ARG A 479 10.79 -24.09 7.27
N GLU A 480 9.99 -23.17 6.73
CA GLU A 480 9.36 -23.32 5.41
C GLU A 480 10.41 -23.33 4.29
N MET A 481 11.42 -22.46 4.37
CA MET A 481 12.53 -22.44 3.40
C MET A 481 13.38 -23.71 3.46
N ASN A 482 13.57 -24.24 4.68
CA ASN A 482 14.31 -25.48 4.93
C ASN A 482 15.71 -25.53 4.29
N PHE A 483 16.35 -24.37 4.16
CA PHE A 483 17.79 -24.26 3.88
C PHE A 483 18.58 -24.33 5.18
N SER A 484 19.90 -24.47 5.07
CA SER A 484 20.80 -24.44 6.24
C SER A 484 20.55 -23.19 7.09
N GLU A 485 20.39 -22.04 6.44
CA GLU A 485 20.04 -20.78 7.07
C GLU A 485 19.14 -19.90 6.17
N THR A 486 18.37 -19.03 6.80
CA THR A 486 17.61 -17.92 6.21
C THR A 486 18.00 -16.64 6.93
N THR A 487 18.27 -15.57 6.19
CA THR A 487 18.56 -14.25 6.77
C THR A 487 17.36 -13.32 6.69
N PHE A 488 17.23 -12.48 7.71
CA PHE A 488 16.19 -11.46 7.83
C PHE A 488 16.85 -10.10 7.98
N VAL A 489 16.66 -9.23 6.99
CA VAL A 489 17.17 -7.86 7.01
C VAL A 489 16.13 -6.97 7.67
N LEU A 490 16.43 -6.52 8.90
CA LEU A 490 15.52 -5.70 9.70
C LEU A 490 15.60 -4.23 9.30
N ARG A 491 16.84 -3.75 9.10
CA ARG A 491 17.13 -2.37 8.72
C ARG A 491 18.26 -2.35 7.73
N GLU A 492 18.14 -1.52 6.71
CA GLU A 492 19.19 -1.26 5.72
C GLU A 492 19.50 0.24 5.68
N ALA A 493 20.79 0.56 5.69
CA ALA A 493 21.34 1.89 5.45
C ALA A 493 22.39 1.82 4.32
N ALA A 494 22.95 2.97 3.96
CA ALA A 494 23.86 3.09 2.82
C ALA A 494 25.16 2.28 2.97
N ASP A 495 25.66 2.07 4.18
CA ASP A 495 26.94 1.40 4.49
C ASP A 495 26.81 0.29 5.55
N GLU A 496 25.63 0.13 6.14
CA GLU A 496 25.36 -0.90 7.15
C GLU A 496 23.96 -1.51 7.02
N ALA A 497 23.78 -2.73 7.52
CA ALA A 497 22.47 -3.35 7.66
C ALA A 497 22.39 -4.20 8.93
N GLN A 498 21.23 -4.19 9.58
CA GLN A 498 20.94 -5.03 10.74
C GLN A 498 20.29 -6.33 10.25
N VAL A 499 20.90 -7.47 10.58
CA VAL A 499 20.54 -8.77 10.03
C VAL A 499 20.45 -9.82 11.14
N ARG A 500 19.44 -10.68 11.05
CA ARG A 500 19.30 -11.90 11.88
C ARG A 500 19.39 -13.14 11.02
N ILE A 501 19.90 -14.23 11.58
CA ILE A 501 20.15 -15.48 10.86
C ILE A 501 19.43 -16.60 11.59
N PHE A 502 18.58 -17.34 10.90
CA PHE A 502 17.86 -18.48 11.48
C PHE A 502 18.15 -19.75 10.70
N THR A 503 18.40 -20.83 11.42
CA THR A 503 18.26 -22.20 10.90
C THR A 503 16.79 -22.62 10.99
N PRO A 504 16.39 -23.76 10.42
CA PRO A 504 15.04 -24.32 10.61
C PRO A 504 14.68 -24.62 12.08
N ALA A 505 15.68 -24.68 12.98
CA ALA A 505 15.52 -25.04 14.38
C ALA A 505 15.65 -23.86 15.36
N SER A 506 16.57 -22.93 15.11
CA SER A 506 16.85 -21.79 16.01
C SER A 506 17.58 -20.64 15.31
N GLU A 507 17.57 -19.47 15.93
CA GLU A 507 18.44 -18.34 15.58
C GLU A 507 19.93 -18.68 15.81
N LEU A 508 20.79 -18.13 14.96
CA LEU A 508 22.25 -18.15 15.09
C LEU A 508 22.79 -16.73 15.23
N PRO A 509 23.79 -16.51 16.12
CA PRO A 509 24.39 -15.19 16.27
C PRO A 509 25.24 -14.79 15.04
N PHE A 510 25.83 -15.76 14.36
CA PHE A 510 26.72 -15.54 13.22
C PHE A 510 26.83 -16.80 12.35
N ALA A 511 26.92 -16.61 11.03
CA ALA A 511 27.26 -17.67 10.07
C ALA A 511 27.91 -17.07 8.81
N GLY A 512 28.86 -17.79 8.20
CA GLY A 512 29.70 -17.25 7.13
C GLY A 512 28.97 -17.05 5.79
N HIS A 513 28.40 -18.12 5.22
CA HIS A 513 27.71 -18.01 3.93
C HIS A 513 26.48 -17.07 3.98
N PRO A 514 25.68 -17.05 5.08
CA PRO A 514 24.59 -16.10 5.21
C PRO A 514 25.07 -14.64 5.21
N THR A 515 26.23 -14.37 5.81
CA THR A 515 26.87 -13.06 5.82
C THR A 515 27.24 -12.61 4.40
N LEU A 516 27.98 -13.44 3.65
CA LEU A 516 28.40 -13.10 2.28
C LEU A 516 27.22 -12.96 1.32
N GLY A 517 26.26 -13.88 1.37
CA GLY A 517 25.08 -13.87 0.51
C GLY A 517 24.18 -12.66 0.78
N THR A 518 23.92 -12.34 2.04
CA THR A 518 23.10 -11.16 2.41
C THR A 518 23.77 -9.86 1.98
N ALA A 519 25.08 -9.71 2.21
CA ALA A 519 25.82 -8.54 1.77
C ALA A 519 25.75 -8.37 0.24
N TRP A 520 25.81 -9.47 -0.52
CA TRP A 520 25.67 -9.44 -1.97
C TRP A 520 24.25 -9.02 -2.39
N VAL A 521 23.20 -9.55 -1.77
CA VAL A 521 21.80 -9.17 -2.08
C VAL A 521 21.55 -7.68 -1.85
N LEU A 522 22.11 -7.10 -0.79
CA LEU A 522 21.91 -5.68 -0.46
C LEU A 522 22.70 -4.72 -1.36
N THR A 523 23.74 -5.20 -2.04
CA THR A 523 24.69 -4.34 -2.76
C THR A 523 24.86 -4.71 -4.23
N ALA A 524 24.27 -5.82 -4.67
CA ALA A 524 24.58 -6.52 -5.91
C ALA A 524 26.09 -6.77 -6.11
N GLY A 525 26.86 -6.85 -5.02
CA GLY A 525 28.32 -6.95 -5.03
C GLY A 525 29.06 -5.70 -5.54
N GLN A 526 28.40 -4.54 -5.60
CA GLN A 526 28.97 -3.32 -6.19
C GLN A 526 29.67 -2.41 -5.18
N ARG A 527 29.41 -2.58 -3.88
CA ARG A 527 29.95 -1.72 -2.81
C ARG A 527 30.16 -2.52 -1.53
N PRO A 528 31.12 -2.13 -0.68
CA PRO A 528 31.26 -2.73 0.64
C PRO A 528 30.04 -2.40 1.54
N ILE A 529 29.79 -3.26 2.51
CA ILE A 529 28.74 -3.07 3.53
C ILE A 529 29.14 -3.75 4.84
N THR A 530 28.73 -3.19 5.97
CA THR A 530 28.88 -3.83 7.28
C THR A 530 27.57 -4.44 7.73
N LEU A 531 27.55 -5.75 8.02
CA LEU A 531 26.38 -6.41 8.61
C LEU A 531 26.48 -6.38 10.14
N ASP A 532 25.49 -5.80 10.80
CA ASP A 532 25.30 -5.82 12.24
C ASP A 532 24.50 -7.07 12.63
N LEU A 533 25.22 -8.12 13.03
CA LEU A 533 24.69 -9.42 13.43
C LEU A 533 24.69 -9.53 14.96
N ALA A 534 23.90 -10.44 15.53
CA ALA A 534 23.91 -10.69 16.97
C ALA A 534 25.30 -11.13 17.51
N GLY A 535 26.13 -11.73 16.67
CA GLY A 535 27.52 -12.09 16.97
C GLY A 535 28.55 -10.96 16.79
N GLY A 536 28.12 -9.78 16.32
CA GLY A 536 28.97 -8.60 16.11
C GLY A 536 28.89 -8.04 14.68
N ARG A 537 29.60 -6.92 14.48
CA ARG A 537 29.64 -6.22 13.18
C ARG A 537 30.68 -6.86 12.26
N VAL A 538 30.26 -7.26 11.07
CA VAL A 538 31.11 -7.95 10.10
C VAL A 538 31.17 -7.15 8.80
N PRO A 539 32.34 -6.55 8.46
CA PRO A 539 32.51 -5.89 7.18
C PRO A 539 32.64 -6.93 6.07
N VAL A 540 31.95 -6.68 4.95
CA VAL A 540 32.04 -7.45 3.72
C VAL A 540 32.43 -6.52 2.58
N ASP A 541 33.43 -6.93 1.81
CA ASP A 541 33.90 -6.22 0.64
C ASP A 541 33.97 -7.15 -0.58
N PHE A 542 33.98 -6.55 -1.77
CA PHE A 542 33.90 -7.25 -3.03
C PHE A 542 35.11 -6.92 -3.89
N VAL A 543 35.87 -7.94 -4.27
CA VAL A 543 37.06 -7.82 -5.12
C VAL A 543 36.95 -8.86 -6.22
N ASP A 544 37.00 -8.42 -7.48
CA ASP A 544 36.92 -9.27 -8.67
C ASP A 544 35.71 -10.23 -8.68
N GLY A 545 34.56 -9.77 -8.16
CA GLY A 545 33.32 -10.54 -8.08
C GLY A 545 33.29 -11.58 -6.95
N VAL A 546 34.30 -11.61 -6.09
CA VAL A 546 34.35 -12.45 -4.88
C VAL A 546 33.96 -11.59 -3.68
N ALA A 547 33.00 -12.07 -2.88
CA ALA A 547 32.65 -11.49 -1.59
C ALA A 547 33.63 -11.99 -0.54
N TRP A 548 34.15 -11.10 0.29
CA TRP A 548 35.16 -11.40 1.29
C TRP A 548 34.73 -10.93 2.67
N MET A 549 35.05 -11.70 3.69
CA MET A 549 34.88 -11.31 5.09
C MET A 549 36.11 -11.67 5.92
N THR A 550 36.31 -10.91 6.99
CA THR A 550 37.28 -11.26 8.04
C THR A 550 36.55 -12.07 9.12
N PRO A 551 36.88 -13.36 9.30
CA PRO A 551 36.31 -14.16 10.38
C PRO A 551 36.87 -13.72 11.75
N PRO A 552 36.23 -14.10 12.86
CA PRO A 552 36.81 -13.97 14.19
C PRO A 552 38.18 -14.66 14.31
N SER A 553 38.93 -14.33 15.37
CA SER A 553 40.22 -14.97 15.66
C SER A 553 40.06 -16.47 15.87
N VAL A 554 40.96 -17.26 15.27
CA VAL A 554 41.00 -18.72 15.41
C VAL A 554 41.88 -19.12 16.59
N GLU A 555 41.37 -20.00 17.45
CA GLU A 555 42.14 -20.62 18.53
C GLU A 555 42.38 -22.11 18.25
N PHE A 556 43.64 -22.55 18.35
CA PHE A 556 43.97 -23.97 18.33
C PHE A 556 43.81 -24.60 19.72
N LYS A 557 43.22 -25.79 19.77
CA LYS A 557 43.03 -26.60 20.98
C LYS A 557 43.92 -27.84 20.93
N ASP A 558 43.91 -28.61 22.02
CA ASP A 558 44.72 -29.82 22.13
C ASP A 558 44.42 -30.81 20.98
N PRO A 559 45.46 -31.47 20.44
CA PRO A 559 45.31 -32.35 19.30
C PRO A 559 44.59 -33.64 19.67
N VAL A 560 43.69 -34.07 18.79
CA VAL A 560 43.09 -35.42 18.83
C VAL A 560 44.09 -36.42 18.26
N SER A 561 44.10 -37.65 18.79
CA SER A 561 44.99 -38.69 18.25
C SER A 561 44.65 -39.01 16.79
N THR A 562 45.66 -39.36 15.98
CA THR A 562 45.49 -39.72 14.56
C THR A 562 44.53 -40.90 14.39
N GLY A 563 44.63 -41.90 15.26
CA GLY A 563 43.71 -43.05 15.28
C GLY A 563 42.27 -42.66 15.53
N ASP A 564 42.03 -41.70 16.44
CA ASP A 564 40.69 -41.21 16.72
C ASP A 564 40.14 -40.39 15.55
N ALA A 565 40.94 -39.48 14.99
CA ALA A 565 40.54 -38.69 13.83
C ALA A 565 40.21 -39.57 12.61
N ALA A 566 41.01 -40.61 12.34
CA ALA A 566 40.74 -41.57 11.28
C ALA A 566 39.46 -42.38 11.54
N ALA A 567 39.26 -42.87 12.76
CA ALA A 567 38.08 -43.65 13.14
C ALA A 567 36.76 -42.88 12.99
N LEU A 568 36.77 -41.56 13.23
CA LEU A 568 35.61 -40.70 13.03
C LEU A 568 35.16 -40.60 11.55
N LEU A 569 36.08 -40.86 10.62
CA LEU A 569 35.84 -40.85 9.17
C LEU A 569 35.75 -42.26 8.57
N GLY A 570 35.76 -43.31 9.40
CA GLY A 570 35.77 -44.70 8.95
C GLY A 570 37.06 -45.09 8.20
N LEU A 571 38.16 -44.39 8.48
CA LEU A 571 39.47 -44.57 7.84
C LEU A 571 40.47 -45.27 8.77
N LEU A 572 41.57 -45.76 8.21
CA LEU A 572 42.74 -46.22 8.97
C LEU A 572 43.73 -45.07 9.19
N GLU A 573 44.59 -45.17 10.20
CA GLU A 573 45.67 -44.18 10.40
C GLU A 573 46.59 -44.04 9.19
N SER A 574 46.81 -45.14 8.45
CA SER A 574 47.59 -45.17 7.21
C SER A 574 46.93 -44.42 6.05
N ASP A 575 45.67 -44.01 6.19
CA ASP A 575 44.94 -43.22 5.20
C ASP A 575 45.06 -41.70 5.45
N LEU A 576 45.69 -41.29 6.56
CA LEU A 576 45.98 -39.89 6.83
C LEU A 576 47.25 -39.42 6.10
N HIS A 577 47.31 -38.13 5.79
CA HIS A 577 48.43 -37.55 5.06
C HIS A 577 49.71 -37.55 5.93
N PRO A 578 50.88 -37.98 5.41
CA PRO A 578 52.10 -38.08 6.23
C PRO A 578 52.71 -36.74 6.67
N ASP A 579 52.55 -35.69 5.86
CA ASP A 579 53.17 -34.37 6.07
C ASP A 579 52.25 -33.31 6.72
N PHE A 580 51.02 -33.67 7.05
CA PHE A 580 50.05 -32.79 7.71
C PHE A 580 49.62 -33.41 9.03
N THR A 581 49.41 -32.57 10.05
CA THR A 581 48.97 -33.01 11.37
C THR A 581 47.48 -32.77 11.56
N VAL A 582 46.83 -33.67 12.30
CA VAL A 582 45.47 -33.44 12.80
C VAL A 582 45.49 -32.24 13.75
N ALA A 583 44.50 -31.35 13.65
CA ALA A 583 44.40 -30.17 14.50
C ALA A 583 42.94 -29.85 14.87
N THR A 584 42.75 -29.35 16.09
CA THR A 584 41.45 -28.84 16.54
C THR A 584 41.52 -27.31 16.54
N ALA A 585 40.59 -26.64 15.87
CA ALA A 585 40.57 -25.18 15.73
C ALA A 585 39.16 -24.62 15.94
N VAL A 586 39.06 -23.48 16.63
CA VAL A 586 37.78 -22.87 17.06
C VAL A 586 37.71 -21.42 16.59
N VAL A 587 36.59 -21.06 15.95
CA VAL A 587 36.29 -19.71 15.43
C VAL A 587 34.84 -19.31 15.75
N GLY A 588 34.44 -19.57 16.99
CA GLY A 588 33.05 -19.72 17.40
C GLY A 588 32.72 -21.20 17.55
N PRO A 589 32.20 -21.89 16.51
CA PRO A 589 32.17 -23.36 16.47
C PRO A 589 33.57 -23.95 16.33
N GLY A 590 33.78 -25.15 16.89
CA GLY A 590 35.03 -25.90 16.79
C GLY A 590 35.04 -26.92 15.66
N PHE A 591 36.18 -27.12 15.02
CA PHE A 591 36.35 -28.07 13.92
C PHE A 591 37.60 -28.92 14.12
N LEU A 592 37.46 -30.22 13.85
CA LEU A 592 38.59 -31.14 13.75
C LEU A 592 39.06 -31.19 12.29
N LEU A 593 40.24 -30.65 12.03
CA LEU A 593 40.89 -30.66 10.72
C LEU A 593 41.63 -32.00 10.54
N VAL A 594 41.23 -32.80 9.54
CA VAL A 594 41.75 -34.15 9.30
C VAL A 594 42.36 -34.24 7.90
N PRO A 595 43.70 -34.25 7.79
CA PRO A 595 44.36 -34.40 6.49
C PRO A 595 44.33 -35.86 6.02
N VAL A 596 43.76 -36.12 4.84
CA VAL A 596 43.76 -37.45 4.21
C VAL A 596 44.81 -37.53 3.09
N LYS A 597 45.34 -38.73 2.86
CA LYS A 597 46.52 -38.94 2.00
C LYS A 597 46.32 -38.56 0.53
N ASP A 598 45.11 -38.70 -0.02
CA ASP A 598 44.79 -38.50 -1.43
C ASP A 598 43.30 -38.21 -1.64
N LEU A 599 42.92 -37.79 -2.85
CA LEU A 599 41.53 -37.46 -3.19
C LEU A 599 40.62 -38.70 -3.16
N ALA A 600 41.16 -39.88 -3.50
CA ALA A 600 40.42 -41.13 -3.49
C ALA A 600 39.94 -41.48 -2.07
N THR A 601 40.78 -41.23 -1.07
CA THR A 601 40.49 -41.41 0.35
C THR A 601 39.44 -40.43 0.83
N LEU A 602 39.54 -39.16 0.44
CA LEU A 602 38.55 -38.14 0.79
C LEU A 602 37.14 -38.53 0.30
N LYS A 603 37.03 -39.04 -0.94
CA LYS A 603 35.77 -39.48 -1.55
C LYS A 603 35.09 -40.64 -0.81
N VAL A 604 35.86 -41.53 -0.20
CA VAL A 604 35.32 -42.70 0.51
C VAL A 604 35.12 -42.49 2.01
N ALA A 605 35.61 -41.37 2.57
CA ALA A 605 35.41 -41.03 3.97
C ALA A 605 33.93 -41.05 4.36
N ARG A 606 33.62 -41.66 5.51
CA ARG A 606 32.26 -41.82 6.06
C ARG A 606 32.22 -41.33 7.50
N PHE A 607 31.36 -40.36 7.76
CA PHE A 607 31.17 -39.84 9.11
C PHE A 607 30.59 -40.90 10.04
N ASN A 608 31.29 -41.20 11.13
CA ASN A 608 30.88 -42.16 12.14
C ASN A 608 30.37 -41.44 13.39
N ILE A 609 29.06 -41.21 13.42
CA ILE A 609 28.39 -40.51 14.52
C ILE A 609 28.47 -41.25 15.86
N ASP A 610 28.34 -42.58 15.85
CA ASP A 610 28.42 -43.38 17.08
C ASP A 610 29.80 -43.21 17.72
N LYS A 611 30.85 -43.16 16.88
CA LYS A 611 32.21 -42.92 17.32
C LYS A 611 32.40 -41.50 17.85
N LEU A 612 31.80 -40.49 17.21
CA LEU A 612 31.80 -39.11 17.72
C LEU A 612 31.22 -39.05 19.14
N HIS A 613 30.02 -39.60 19.33
CA HIS A 613 29.35 -39.61 20.64
C HIS A 613 30.15 -40.39 21.69
N GLU A 614 30.73 -41.53 21.30
CA GLU A 614 31.62 -42.31 22.16
C GLU A 614 32.83 -41.48 22.62
N MET A 615 33.52 -40.80 21.70
CA MET A 615 34.72 -40.03 22.01
C MET A 615 34.43 -38.81 22.88
N ILE A 616 33.34 -38.10 22.60
CA ILE A 616 32.87 -37.00 23.44
C ILE A 616 32.55 -37.50 24.86
N LYS A 617 31.86 -38.64 24.97
CA LYS A 617 31.52 -39.24 26.26
C LYS A 617 32.75 -39.68 27.06
N LEU A 618 33.79 -40.17 26.38
CA LEU A 618 35.05 -40.58 26.98
C LEU A 618 36.02 -39.40 27.22
N GLY A 619 35.65 -38.17 26.86
CA GLY A 619 36.51 -36.98 27.00
C GLY A 619 37.72 -36.98 26.07
N ARG A 620 37.69 -37.78 24.98
CA ARG A 620 38.76 -37.87 23.98
C ARG A 620 38.61 -36.85 22.85
N LEU A 621 37.44 -36.22 22.76
CA LEU A 621 37.12 -35.13 21.86
C LEU A 621 36.36 -34.06 22.64
N ASP A 622 36.75 -32.79 22.47
CA ASP A 622 36.06 -31.67 23.11
C ASP A 622 34.62 -31.56 22.58
N LYS A 623 33.66 -31.31 23.47
CA LYS A 623 32.26 -31.05 23.10
C LYS A 623 32.08 -29.80 22.23
N ALA A 624 33.07 -28.91 22.23
CA ALA A 624 33.12 -27.74 21.36
C ALA A 624 33.41 -28.09 19.88
N VAL A 625 33.78 -29.33 19.55
CA VAL A 625 33.94 -29.75 18.15
C VAL A 625 32.57 -30.02 17.52
N ASN A 626 32.13 -29.09 16.68
CA ASN A 626 30.87 -29.12 15.95
C ASN A 626 30.94 -29.92 14.64
N GLY A 627 32.13 -30.11 14.07
CA GLY A 627 32.28 -30.84 12.81
C GLY A 627 33.70 -31.29 12.52
N ILE A 628 33.82 -32.16 11.52
CA ILE A 628 35.06 -32.76 11.04
C ILE A 628 35.30 -32.27 9.62
N PHE A 629 36.38 -31.52 9.45
CA PHE A 629 36.81 -30.99 8.17
C PHE A 629 37.93 -31.87 7.61
N ALA A 630 37.55 -32.81 6.75
CA ALA A 630 38.49 -33.68 6.08
C ALA A 630 39.00 -32.99 4.81
N PHE A 631 40.32 -32.99 4.57
CA PHE A 631 40.89 -32.35 3.39
C PHE A 631 42.02 -33.15 2.75
N SER A 632 42.16 -33.02 1.44
CA SER A 632 43.27 -33.56 0.65
C SER A 632 43.99 -32.42 -0.07
N SER A 633 45.31 -32.56 -0.20
CA SER A 633 46.18 -31.73 -1.05
C SER A 633 46.05 -32.07 -2.53
N GLU A 634 45.32 -33.13 -2.89
CA GLU A 634 44.94 -33.43 -4.27
C GLU A 634 43.56 -32.80 -4.57
N PRO A 635 43.49 -31.78 -5.44
CA PRO A 635 42.24 -31.11 -5.77
C PRO A 635 41.41 -31.94 -6.77
N TYR A 636 40.12 -31.60 -6.91
CA TYR A 636 39.25 -32.22 -7.92
C TYR A 636 39.66 -31.85 -9.36
N ASP A 637 40.21 -30.66 -9.55
CA ASP A 637 40.78 -30.18 -10.81
C ASP A 637 42.00 -29.27 -10.57
N ASN A 638 42.72 -28.91 -11.63
CA ASN A 638 43.96 -28.11 -11.54
C ASN A 638 43.73 -26.62 -11.26
N THR A 639 42.51 -26.21 -10.91
CA THR A 639 42.16 -24.81 -10.59
C THR A 639 41.93 -24.58 -9.10
N ALA A 640 42.01 -25.62 -8.27
CA ALA A 640 42.00 -25.54 -6.82
C ALA A 640 43.32 -26.06 -6.20
N ASP A 641 43.61 -25.68 -4.97
CA ASP A 641 44.76 -26.16 -4.20
C ASP A 641 44.41 -27.38 -3.34
N TYR A 642 43.17 -27.41 -2.81
CA TYR A 642 42.71 -28.44 -1.88
C TYR A 642 41.30 -28.91 -2.21
N ALA A 643 41.02 -30.17 -1.91
CA ALA A 643 39.68 -30.73 -1.86
C ALA A 643 39.28 -30.94 -0.39
N ALA A 644 38.04 -30.61 -0.02
CA ALA A 644 37.56 -30.75 1.35
C ALA A 644 36.14 -31.30 1.42
N ARG A 645 35.82 -31.92 2.56
CA ARG A 645 34.48 -32.35 2.96
C ARG A 645 34.27 -31.96 4.42
N MET A 646 33.12 -31.39 4.73
CA MET A 646 32.76 -31.01 6.09
C MET A 646 31.62 -31.89 6.58
N PHE A 647 31.90 -32.70 7.59
CA PHE A 647 30.93 -33.55 8.26
C PHE A 647 30.48 -32.95 9.58
N PHE A 648 29.20 -33.07 9.89
CA PHE A 648 28.64 -32.56 11.13
C PHE A 648 27.36 -33.29 11.51
N GLU A 649 26.83 -32.99 12.69
CA GLU A 649 25.55 -33.49 13.16
C GLU A 649 24.56 -32.32 13.32
N ALA A 650 23.57 -32.25 12.42
CA ALA A 650 22.41 -31.36 12.57
C ALA A 650 21.15 -32.00 11.99
N GLY A 651 20.30 -32.57 12.86
CA GLY A 651 19.11 -33.31 12.42
C GLY A 651 19.50 -34.46 11.49
N ASP A 652 18.91 -34.48 10.30
CA ASP A 652 19.20 -35.48 9.25
C ASP A 652 20.41 -35.12 8.36
N ALA A 653 20.88 -33.87 8.40
CA ALA A 653 22.04 -33.44 7.62
C ALA A 653 23.33 -33.94 8.27
N ARG A 654 24.22 -34.49 7.44
CA ARG A 654 25.49 -35.12 7.85
C ARG A 654 26.73 -34.51 7.18
N GLU A 655 26.55 -33.68 6.17
CA GLU A 655 27.62 -33.06 5.38
C GLU A 655 27.14 -31.70 4.87
N ASP A 656 28.06 -30.72 4.78
CA ASP A 656 27.79 -29.35 4.35
C ASP A 656 28.47 -29.06 3.00
N PRO A 657 27.77 -28.50 1.99
CA PRO A 657 28.37 -28.18 0.71
C PRO A 657 29.52 -27.17 0.78
N ALA A 658 29.47 -26.21 1.72
CA ALA A 658 30.48 -25.16 1.85
C ALA A 658 30.50 -24.49 3.23
N THR A 659 31.52 -24.76 4.04
CA THR A 659 31.56 -24.26 5.42
C THR A 659 32.60 -23.15 5.58
N GLY A 660 32.15 -21.89 5.55
CA GLY A 660 33.05 -20.74 5.65
C GLY A 660 33.87 -20.68 6.96
N SER A 661 33.26 -21.04 8.10
CA SER A 661 33.94 -21.07 9.40
C SER A 661 34.98 -22.19 9.50
N ALA A 662 34.68 -23.39 9.00
CA ALA A 662 35.68 -24.47 8.94
C ALA A 662 36.85 -24.09 8.01
N ASN A 663 36.57 -23.41 6.90
CA ASN A 663 37.60 -22.91 6.00
C ASN A 663 38.42 -21.75 6.61
N ALA A 664 37.85 -20.94 7.51
CA ALA A 664 38.63 -19.97 8.30
C ALA A 664 39.63 -20.69 9.24
N CYS A 665 39.18 -21.74 9.94
CA CYS A 665 40.06 -22.59 10.73
C CYS A 665 41.15 -23.25 9.87
N PHE A 666 40.78 -23.72 8.68
CA PHE A 666 41.72 -24.33 7.73
C PHE A 666 42.75 -23.32 7.20
N ALA A 667 42.34 -22.10 6.88
CA ALA A 667 43.25 -21.03 6.49
C ALA A 667 44.28 -20.72 7.60
N ALA A 668 43.83 -20.62 8.85
CA ALA A 668 44.72 -20.42 10.00
C ALA A 668 45.69 -21.60 10.19
N TYR A 669 45.20 -22.82 9.94
CA TYR A 669 46.00 -24.05 9.99
C TYR A 669 47.09 -24.07 8.90
N LEU A 670 46.74 -23.73 7.65
CA LEU A 670 47.71 -23.64 6.56
C LEU A 670 48.79 -22.60 6.85
N LYS A 671 48.38 -21.44 7.37
CA LYS A 671 49.30 -20.37 7.79
C LYS A 671 50.25 -20.83 8.89
N ALA A 672 49.73 -21.48 9.95
CA ALA A 672 50.54 -22.02 11.03
C ALA A 672 51.51 -23.11 10.55
N ALA A 673 51.11 -23.89 9.55
CA ALA A 673 51.94 -24.90 8.90
C ALA A 673 52.92 -24.34 7.84
N GLY A 674 52.94 -23.03 7.60
CA GLY A 674 53.81 -22.38 6.61
C GLY A 674 53.50 -22.77 5.16
N ARG A 675 52.25 -23.15 4.86
CA ARG A 675 51.78 -23.51 3.52
C ARG A 675 51.26 -22.26 2.79
N ASN A 676 51.47 -22.22 1.47
CA ASN A 676 51.06 -21.11 0.60
C ASN A 676 50.30 -21.65 -0.63
N ALA A 677 49.62 -20.76 -1.37
CA ALA A 677 48.95 -21.11 -2.62
C ALA A 677 49.92 -21.72 -3.65
N SER A 678 49.47 -22.77 -4.33
CA SER A 678 50.22 -23.50 -5.36
C SER A 678 49.76 -23.16 -6.78
N VAL A 679 48.51 -22.69 -6.93
CA VAL A 679 47.98 -22.18 -8.20
C VAL A 679 48.63 -20.83 -8.51
N SER A 680 49.47 -20.80 -9.55
CA SER A 680 50.27 -19.62 -9.89
C SER A 680 49.37 -18.42 -10.29
N GLY A 681 49.42 -17.34 -9.53
CA GLY A 681 48.88 -16.03 -9.93
C GLY A 681 47.68 -15.50 -9.14
N SER A 682 47.07 -16.27 -8.24
CA SER A 682 46.10 -15.75 -7.26
C SER A 682 46.77 -15.59 -5.90
N ALA A 683 46.58 -14.44 -5.24
CA ALA A 683 47.07 -14.21 -3.87
C ALA A 683 46.35 -15.06 -2.80
N SER A 684 45.39 -15.90 -3.21
CA SER A 684 44.52 -16.71 -2.36
C SER A 684 44.69 -18.22 -2.63
N VAL A 685 44.51 -19.02 -1.56
CA VAL A 685 44.36 -20.48 -1.61
C VAL A 685 42.92 -20.81 -2.00
N VAL A 686 42.73 -21.77 -2.90
CA VAL A 686 41.41 -22.19 -3.40
C VAL A 686 41.06 -23.57 -2.88
N VAL A 687 39.88 -23.70 -2.29
CA VAL A 687 39.36 -24.97 -1.73
C VAL A 687 38.06 -25.34 -2.41
N ASP A 688 38.00 -26.55 -2.97
CA ASP A 688 36.77 -27.14 -3.49
C ASP A 688 36.10 -28.01 -2.41
N GLN A 689 34.79 -27.84 -2.25
CA GLN A 689 33.96 -28.59 -1.27
C GLN A 689 32.62 -28.98 -1.90
N GLY A 690 31.91 -29.95 -1.32
CA GLY A 690 30.50 -30.23 -1.64
C GLY A 690 30.27 -31.03 -2.93
N VAL A 691 31.33 -31.51 -3.58
CA VAL A 691 31.25 -32.31 -4.82
C VAL A 691 30.45 -33.60 -4.60
N GLU A 692 30.69 -34.32 -3.49
CA GLU A 692 29.98 -35.55 -3.12
C GLU A 692 28.50 -35.32 -2.81
N MET A 693 28.13 -34.08 -2.47
CA MET A 693 26.75 -33.66 -2.25
C MET A 693 26.05 -33.21 -3.53
N SER A 694 26.71 -33.29 -4.69
CA SER A 694 26.24 -32.72 -5.96
C SER A 694 25.97 -31.21 -5.89
N ARG A 695 26.63 -30.52 -4.95
CA ARG A 695 26.61 -29.08 -4.78
C ARG A 695 28.05 -28.56 -4.74
N PRO A 696 28.75 -28.57 -5.88
CA PRO A 696 30.14 -28.16 -5.93
C PRO A 696 30.28 -26.70 -5.50
N SER A 697 31.23 -26.45 -4.62
CA SER A 697 31.46 -25.16 -3.99
C SER A 697 32.93 -24.78 -4.07
N ARG A 698 33.21 -23.48 -4.19
CA ARG A 698 34.56 -22.95 -4.25
C ARG A 698 34.74 -21.82 -3.23
N LEU A 699 35.70 -22.01 -2.34
CA LEU A 699 36.07 -21.05 -1.31
C LEU A 699 37.47 -20.50 -1.59
N TYR A 700 37.64 -19.21 -1.31
CA TYR A 700 38.90 -18.48 -1.48
C TYR A 700 39.41 -18.06 -0.10
N LEU A 701 40.68 -18.35 0.19
CA LEU A 701 41.31 -18.07 1.47
C LEU A 701 42.48 -17.11 1.26
N ASP A 702 42.42 -15.95 1.90
CA ASP A 702 43.55 -15.03 2.00
C ASP A 702 44.27 -15.27 3.32
N LEU A 703 45.51 -15.76 3.25
CA LEU A 703 46.31 -16.11 4.42
C LEU A 703 47.06 -14.91 5.01
N SER A 704 46.96 -13.72 4.40
CA SER A 704 47.54 -12.48 4.95
C SER A 704 46.88 -12.07 6.27
N GLU A 705 47.44 -11.09 6.99
CA GLU A 705 46.79 -10.52 8.19
C GLU A 705 46.05 -9.22 7.82
N PRO A 706 44.75 -9.08 8.13
CA PRO A 706 43.88 -10.10 8.73
C PRO A 706 43.52 -11.22 7.75
N LEU A 707 43.34 -12.44 8.27
CA LEU A 707 42.90 -13.59 7.47
C LEU A 707 41.51 -13.34 6.90
N ARG A 708 41.25 -13.78 5.66
CA ARG A 708 39.93 -13.59 5.03
C ARG A 708 39.45 -14.86 4.35
N VAL A 709 38.13 -15.03 4.36
CA VAL A 709 37.43 -16.10 3.65
C VAL A 709 36.45 -15.45 2.68
N GLY A 710 36.44 -15.93 1.44
CA GLY A 710 35.59 -15.40 0.39
C GLY A 710 35.00 -16.46 -0.53
N GLY A 711 34.03 -16.03 -1.31
CA GLY A 711 33.26 -16.85 -2.23
C GLY A 711 32.49 -16.01 -3.23
N LYS A 712 32.18 -16.59 -4.38
CA LYS A 712 31.21 -15.98 -5.31
C LYS A 712 29.79 -16.27 -4.87
N VAL A 713 28.89 -15.35 -5.19
CA VAL A 713 27.45 -15.45 -4.91
C VAL A 713 26.70 -15.42 -6.25
N GLN A 714 25.72 -16.30 -6.40
CA GLN A 714 24.94 -16.45 -7.63
C GLN A 714 23.47 -16.26 -7.33
N PRO A 715 22.76 -15.33 -8.01
CA PRO A 715 21.32 -15.21 -7.85
C PRO A 715 20.61 -16.43 -8.44
N VAL A 716 19.57 -16.90 -7.77
CA VAL A 716 18.77 -18.06 -8.19
C VAL A 716 17.32 -17.69 -8.42
N LEU A 717 16.70 -17.00 -7.46
CA LEU A 717 15.28 -16.65 -7.50
C LEU A 717 15.03 -15.34 -6.75
N GLU A 718 14.14 -14.51 -7.27
CA GLU A 718 13.55 -13.37 -6.57
C GLU A 718 12.04 -13.56 -6.48
N GLY A 719 11.44 -13.19 -5.36
CA GLY A 719 10.01 -13.35 -5.14
C GLY A 719 9.49 -12.56 -3.95
N VAL A 720 8.25 -12.87 -3.57
CA VAL A 720 7.54 -12.26 -2.44
C VAL A 720 6.94 -13.36 -1.58
N ILE A 721 7.16 -13.30 -0.27
CA ILE A 721 6.49 -14.14 0.73
C ILE A 721 5.35 -13.35 1.37
N THR A 722 4.22 -14.03 1.60
CA THR A 722 3.08 -13.47 2.33
C THR A 722 3.03 -14.09 3.72
N VAL A 723 3.00 -13.25 4.76
CA VAL A 723 2.98 -13.62 6.17
C VAL A 723 1.67 -13.17 6.80
#